data_AF-A0A8C1RS10-F1
#
_entry.id   AF-A0A8C1RS10-F1
#
_cell.length_a   1.000
_cell.length_b   1.000
_cell.length_c   1.000
_cell.angle_alpha   90.00
_cell.angle_beta   90.00
_cell.angle_gamma   90.00
#
_symmetry.space_group_name_H-M   'P 1'
#
loop_
_entity.id
_entity.type
_entity.pdbx_description
1 polymer ?
#
loop_
_entity_poly.entity_id
_entity_poly.type
_entity_poly.pdbx_seq_one_letter_code
_entity_poly.pdbx_strand_id
1 'polypeptide(L)'
;MAYTNYSSLNRAQLTFEYLHTNSMKLFILFTPFLVNRDANATRIDIYTEKRPDLRGGFMLCFLDDGTGMDPSEATHVIQFGKSSKRFPESTHIGQYGNGLKSGSMRIGKDFILFTKKDDKLTCLFLSRTFHEEEGLDEVIVPLPSWDVKTQQPLTQDTEKYATETELIFKYSPFKNEEQLFRQFKRIEGPSGTLVVVYNLKLMDNREPELDVETDHQDILMAGTPVEGVKPERRSFRAYAAVLYIDPRMRIFIQGHKVRTKRLSCCLYNPRMYKYTSTRFKTRAEQEVKKADHLSKLAEEKAREAESKARALELKLGDDLSKEARAALRKAQDSAVALRAEATRKQAIHASKQKALKEPKELNFIFGVNIERRDQDGMFVYNCSRLIKMYEKTGPQLEGGMACGGVVGVVDVPYLVLEPTHNKQDFADAKEYRHLLRAMGEYLAQYWKDIGIAQKGIVKFWDEFGYLSANWNSVPSNELRFRRRRAMEIPVTIQCDKCLKWRTLPFQMDAVDKRYPDSWVCLMNPDGNQDRCDAPEQKQNLPIGVLKKDIKSSEDKQKDLSEKIRQQQEKLESMQKTTTVKSAADIKRLPLDVGTKPAEERTPQPTRSSQRAAPRPRSPPLPAVVRKVVSQPQVAKTPPPKATPPSRPTRTPPAPPPPSKAKSSPAPATKATKPAAKPVAPPPPTKTPVITNSTNEDLKKDAIKNAQKDKGIQVEAKVNGEWFTGRVTAVETGKESVRWKVKFDYVPMNTPRDRWVFKGSEDVRLMRPASPESRSPDTNQGPARSVTPPTAAEPDTTQSGPSRETTEGLVTMMRTLLRYFFPPDFRITKDSVNTMSAEDLVAFPIKEYFQQYEAGLQSLCNSYQTRAESRARAVEEKSSGAEAKLRESEEKLRKLRTNIVALLQKVQEDIEISSDDELDAYIEDLVTKGE
;
A
#
# COMPACT_ATOMS: atom_id res chain seq x y z
N MET A 1 17.14 -16.76 -21.68
CA MET A 1 17.20 -16.65 -23.15
C MET A 1 17.06 -15.17 -23.49
N ALA A 2 18.16 -14.50 -23.83
CA ALA A 2 18.11 -13.15 -24.38
C ALA A 2 18.36 -13.26 -25.89
N TYR A 3 17.69 -12.44 -26.70
CA TYR A 3 17.84 -12.48 -28.16
C TYR A 3 19.14 -11.80 -28.61
N THR A 4 19.51 -10.70 -27.97
CA THR A 4 20.78 -10.00 -28.15
C THR A 4 21.41 -9.63 -26.79
N ASN A 5 22.63 -9.08 -26.83
CA ASN A 5 23.28 -8.53 -25.64
C ASN A 5 22.66 -7.17 -25.26
N TYR A 6 21.97 -7.11 -24.12
CA TYR A 6 21.31 -5.90 -23.62
C TYR A 6 22.18 -5.05 -22.65
N SER A 7 23.48 -5.31 -22.55
CA SER A 7 24.38 -4.59 -21.63
C SER A 7 24.45 -3.08 -21.84
N SER A 8 24.21 -2.61 -23.08
CA SER A 8 24.17 -1.18 -23.44
C SER A 8 22.80 -0.50 -23.21
N LEU A 9 21.79 -1.23 -22.72
CA LEU A 9 20.49 -0.63 -22.42
C LEU A 9 20.47 -0.07 -20.99
N ASN A 10 19.89 1.13 -20.84
CA ASN A 10 19.67 1.79 -19.55
C ASN A 10 18.91 0.86 -18.59
N ARG A 11 19.37 0.79 -17.35
CA ARG A 11 18.73 0.02 -16.28
C ARG A 11 17.92 0.95 -15.39
N ALA A 12 16.82 0.45 -14.82
CA ALA A 12 16.18 1.13 -13.71
C ALA A 12 17.09 1.05 -12.46
N GLN A 13 17.55 2.19 -11.96
CA GLN A 13 18.34 2.31 -10.74
C GLN A 13 17.44 2.67 -9.54
N LEU A 14 17.99 2.53 -8.34
CA LEU A 14 17.36 2.95 -7.09
C LEU A 14 18.13 4.14 -6.53
N THR A 15 17.45 5.27 -6.39
CA THR A 15 18.01 6.43 -5.70
C THR A 15 17.84 6.30 -4.19
N PHE A 16 18.68 7.01 -3.44
CA PHE A 16 18.64 7.14 -1.99
C PHE A 16 17.24 7.49 -1.46
N GLU A 17 16.54 8.45 -2.08
CA GLU A 17 15.17 8.84 -1.68
C GLU A 17 14.10 7.76 -1.93
N TYR A 18 14.41 6.73 -2.73
CA TYR A 18 13.52 5.57 -2.82
C TYR A 18 13.43 4.82 -1.47
N LEU A 19 14.48 4.83 -0.65
CA LEU A 19 14.44 4.23 0.70
C LEU A 19 13.37 4.88 1.56
N HIS A 20 13.26 6.21 1.52
CA HIS A 20 12.18 6.93 2.21
C HIS A 20 10.82 6.67 1.57
N THR A 21 10.70 6.84 0.25
CA THR A 21 9.46 6.61 -0.50
C THR A 21 8.87 5.21 -0.26
N ASN A 22 9.74 4.21 -0.07
CA ASN A 22 9.36 2.84 0.21
C ASN A 22 8.87 2.63 1.66
N SER A 23 9.39 3.41 2.62
CA SER A 23 8.98 3.37 4.04
C SER A 23 7.59 3.97 4.29
N MET A 24 7.20 5.02 3.54
CA MET A 24 5.93 5.75 3.75
C MET A 24 4.67 4.91 3.51
N LYS A 25 4.80 3.76 2.85
CA LYS A 25 3.70 2.81 2.61
C LYS A 25 3.22 2.12 3.90
N LEU A 26 3.93 2.28 5.02
CA LEU A 26 3.72 1.56 6.27
C LEU A 26 3.13 2.45 7.37
N PHE A 27 1.82 2.33 7.58
CA PHE A 27 1.07 3.17 8.52
C PHE A 27 1.07 2.65 9.97
N ILE A 28 1.46 1.39 10.20
CA ILE A 28 1.51 0.76 11.54
C ILE A 28 2.91 0.18 11.76
N LEU A 29 3.63 0.70 12.76
CA LEU A 29 5.05 0.40 13.03
C LEU A 29 5.36 -1.08 13.24
N PHE A 30 4.49 -1.81 13.94
CA PHE A 30 4.69 -3.21 14.37
C PHE A 30 4.70 -4.26 13.25
N THR A 31 4.36 -3.86 12.02
CA THR A 31 4.05 -4.78 10.93
C THR A 31 5.23 -5.47 10.20
N PRO A 32 6.45 -4.90 10.04
CA PRO A 32 7.41 -5.40 9.05
C PRO A 32 8.29 -6.59 9.47
N PHE A 33 8.65 -6.70 10.75
CA PHE A 33 9.84 -7.44 11.17
C PHE A 33 9.57 -8.92 11.48
N LEU A 34 8.34 -9.25 11.86
CA LEU A 34 7.90 -10.62 12.13
C LEU A 34 7.59 -11.38 10.83
N VAL A 35 8.61 -11.50 9.98
CA VAL A 35 8.68 -12.41 8.81
C VAL A 35 9.70 -13.54 9.00
N ASN A 36 10.52 -13.50 10.06
CA ASN A 36 11.61 -14.44 10.29
C ASN A 36 11.13 -15.87 10.65
N ARG A 37 9.82 -16.06 10.87
CA ARG A 37 9.15 -17.38 10.78
C ARG A 37 9.54 -18.13 9.49
N ASP A 38 9.73 -17.41 8.39
CA ASP A 38 10.15 -17.97 7.10
C ASP A 38 11.64 -18.36 7.03
N ALA A 39 12.41 -18.20 8.11
CA ALA A 39 13.77 -18.71 8.29
C ALA A 39 13.81 -19.90 9.29
N ASN A 40 12.65 -20.50 9.58
CA ASN A 40 12.46 -21.65 10.47
C ASN A 40 12.93 -21.43 11.93
N ALA A 41 13.06 -20.18 12.37
CA ALA A 41 13.42 -19.83 13.75
C ALA A 41 12.45 -20.43 14.78
N THR A 42 13.00 -20.99 15.87
CA THR A 42 12.24 -21.45 17.05
C THR A 42 11.96 -20.31 18.03
N ARG A 43 12.77 -19.25 17.97
CA ARG A 43 12.77 -18.12 18.88
C ARG A 43 13.14 -16.83 18.15
N ILE A 44 12.47 -15.74 18.48
CA ILE A 44 12.90 -14.38 18.18
C ILE A 44 12.82 -13.51 19.43
N ASP A 45 13.91 -12.82 19.75
CA ASP A 45 13.99 -11.82 20.81
C ASP A 45 13.96 -10.43 20.20
N ILE A 46 13.05 -9.60 20.71
CA ILE A 46 12.87 -8.22 20.28
C ILE A 46 13.07 -7.32 21.50
N TYR A 47 14.17 -6.56 21.52
CA TYR A 47 14.63 -5.84 22.69
C TYR A 47 15.24 -4.49 22.32
N THR A 48 15.31 -3.58 23.30
CA THR A 48 15.93 -2.26 23.11
C THR A 48 17.22 -2.12 23.90
N GLU A 49 18.25 -1.59 23.26
CA GLU A 49 19.56 -1.31 23.87
C GLU A 49 19.74 0.21 23.99
N LYS A 50 19.81 0.72 25.23
CA LYS A 50 19.92 2.17 25.48
C LYS A 50 21.23 2.73 24.91
N ARG A 51 21.09 3.76 24.08
CA ARG A 51 22.16 4.48 23.36
C ARG A 51 21.79 5.97 23.29
N PRO A 52 22.06 6.75 24.36
CA PRO A 52 21.76 8.18 24.42
C PRO A 52 22.48 9.02 23.34
N ASP A 53 23.54 8.46 22.75
CA ASP A 53 24.30 9.00 21.63
C ASP A 53 23.59 8.90 20.27
N LEU A 54 22.50 8.11 20.17
CA LEU A 54 21.76 7.88 18.93
C LEU A 54 20.37 8.52 19.00
N ARG A 55 19.82 8.92 17.84
CA ARG A 55 18.52 9.59 17.80
C ARG A 55 17.41 8.64 18.29
N GLY A 56 16.67 9.08 19.29
CA GLY A 56 15.64 8.28 19.99
C GLY A 56 16.14 7.55 21.23
N GLY A 57 17.42 7.69 21.62
CA GLY A 57 17.95 7.22 22.90
C GLY A 57 18.15 5.70 23.04
N PHE A 58 17.73 4.91 22.05
CA PHE A 58 17.94 3.46 22.02
C PHE A 58 18.02 2.90 20.59
N MET A 59 18.60 1.69 20.47
CA MET A 59 18.52 0.84 19.29
C MET A 59 17.41 -0.19 19.48
N LEU A 60 16.70 -0.55 18.41
CA LEU A 60 15.73 -1.66 18.41
C LEU A 60 16.36 -2.89 17.72
N CYS A 61 16.50 -3.96 18.48
CA CYS A 61 17.17 -5.19 18.08
C CYS A 61 16.17 -6.33 17.85
N PHE A 62 16.38 -7.12 16.80
CA PHE A 62 15.64 -8.33 16.48
C PHE A 62 16.65 -9.48 16.29
N LEU A 63 16.67 -10.45 17.20
CA LEU A 63 17.59 -11.60 17.19
C LEU A 63 16.80 -12.90 16.98
N ASP A 64 17.13 -13.69 15.96
CA ASP A 64 16.53 -15.01 15.71
C ASP A 64 17.56 -16.14 15.60
N ASP A 65 17.11 -17.35 15.98
CA ASP A 65 17.83 -18.63 15.89
C ASP A 65 17.56 -19.39 14.57
N GLY A 66 17.20 -18.67 13.51
CA GLY A 66 16.87 -19.25 12.21
C GLY A 66 18.08 -19.76 11.43
N THR A 67 17.85 -20.14 10.16
CA THR A 67 18.88 -20.67 9.24
C THR A 67 20.02 -19.69 8.93
N GLY A 68 19.91 -18.42 9.33
CA GLY A 68 20.81 -17.35 8.89
C GLY A 68 20.81 -17.16 7.37
N MET A 69 21.85 -16.48 6.88
CA MET A 69 22.14 -16.28 5.45
C MET A 69 23.65 -16.36 5.20
N ASP A 70 24.04 -16.91 4.04
CA ASP A 70 25.43 -16.84 3.55
C ASP A 70 25.68 -15.52 2.77
N PRO A 71 26.93 -15.17 2.39
CA PRO A 71 27.21 -13.90 1.70
C PRO A 71 26.45 -13.69 0.37
N SER A 72 26.09 -14.77 -0.34
CA SER A 72 25.31 -14.72 -1.58
C SER A 72 23.83 -14.44 -1.28
N GLU A 73 23.28 -15.09 -0.26
CA GLU A 73 21.94 -14.82 0.26
C GLU A 73 21.81 -13.42 0.87
N ALA A 74 22.81 -12.95 1.60
CA ALA A 74 22.88 -11.60 2.13
C ALA A 74 22.91 -10.55 0.99
N THR A 75 23.64 -10.83 -0.11
CA THR A 75 23.62 -9.99 -1.32
C THR A 75 22.22 -9.93 -1.96
N HIS A 76 21.39 -10.97 -1.80
CA HIS A 76 19.98 -10.92 -2.22
C HIS A 76 19.10 -10.03 -1.34
N VAL A 77 19.52 -9.66 -0.13
CA VAL A 77 18.75 -8.75 0.74
C VAL A 77 18.67 -7.35 0.12
N ILE A 78 19.68 -6.86 -0.58
CA ILE A 78 19.62 -5.55 -1.26
C ILE A 78 18.94 -5.59 -2.64
N GLN A 79 18.60 -6.78 -3.16
CA GLN A 79 17.93 -6.91 -4.46
C GLN A 79 16.41 -6.75 -4.32
N PHE A 80 15.94 -5.50 -4.36
CA PHE A 80 14.53 -5.14 -4.24
C PHE A 80 13.63 -5.95 -5.21
N GLY A 81 12.52 -6.47 -4.70
CA GLY A 81 11.58 -7.31 -5.46
C GLY A 81 11.99 -8.78 -5.63
N LYS A 82 13.25 -9.16 -5.34
CA LYS A 82 13.71 -10.55 -5.42
C LYS A 82 13.33 -11.33 -4.15
N SER A 83 12.78 -12.52 -4.33
CA SER A 83 12.61 -13.50 -3.25
C SER A 83 12.66 -14.92 -3.81
N SER A 84 13.55 -15.75 -3.28
CA SER A 84 13.56 -17.20 -3.52
C SER A 84 12.29 -17.89 -3.01
N LYS A 85 11.58 -17.25 -2.08
CA LYS A 85 10.37 -17.75 -1.42
C LYS A 85 9.09 -17.51 -2.23
N ARG A 86 9.18 -16.98 -3.46
CA ARG A 86 8.03 -16.71 -4.35
C ARG A 86 7.81 -17.83 -5.37
N PHE A 87 7.02 -18.83 -5.00
CA PHE A 87 6.56 -19.92 -5.89
C PHE A 87 5.10 -20.30 -5.56
N PRO A 88 4.35 -20.95 -6.49
CA PRO A 88 2.88 -21.09 -6.37
C PRO A 88 2.37 -21.85 -5.13
N GLU A 89 3.18 -22.77 -4.60
CA GLU A 89 2.87 -23.59 -3.41
C GLU A 89 3.51 -23.03 -2.12
N SER A 90 4.07 -21.82 -2.16
CA SER A 90 4.85 -21.26 -1.05
C SER A 90 3.98 -20.81 0.13
N THR A 91 4.15 -21.50 1.25
CA THR A 91 3.59 -21.13 2.57
C THR A 91 4.29 -19.93 3.22
N HIS A 92 5.41 -19.47 2.66
CA HIS A 92 6.21 -18.35 3.17
C HIS A 92 5.48 -17.01 2.98
N ILE A 93 5.56 -16.16 4.00
CA ILE A 93 5.01 -14.79 4.01
C ILE A 93 5.88 -13.83 3.16
N GLY A 94 7.17 -14.13 2.99
CA GLY A 94 8.22 -13.28 2.42
C GLY A 94 8.26 -13.14 0.89
N GLN A 95 7.12 -13.15 0.19
CA GLN A 95 7.11 -13.28 -1.28
C GLN A 95 7.58 -12.04 -2.07
N TYR A 96 7.45 -10.81 -1.54
CA TYR A 96 7.73 -9.57 -2.28
C TYR A 96 9.17 -9.05 -2.21
N GLY A 97 10.08 -9.73 -1.51
CA GLY A 97 11.49 -9.31 -1.38
C GLY A 97 11.75 -8.00 -0.63
N ASN A 98 10.72 -7.23 -0.27
CA ASN A 98 10.88 -5.83 0.17
C ASN A 98 10.79 -5.62 1.70
N GLY A 99 10.10 -6.49 2.44
CA GLY A 99 9.63 -6.25 3.82
C GLY A 99 10.65 -5.61 4.78
N LEU A 100 11.85 -6.19 4.88
CA LEU A 100 12.94 -5.66 5.73
C LEU A 100 13.35 -4.22 5.36
N LYS A 101 13.40 -3.88 4.07
CA LYS A 101 13.80 -2.54 3.58
C LYS A 101 12.73 -1.50 3.87
N SER A 102 11.46 -1.80 3.56
CA SER A 102 10.34 -0.91 3.89
C SER A 102 10.14 -0.75 5.41
N GLY A 103 10.51 -1.77 6.19
CA GLY A 103 10.33 -1.77 7.65
C GLY A 103 11.40 -1.01 8.41
N SER A 104 12.66 -1.38 8.21
CA SER A 104 13.82 -0.73 8.85
C SER A 104 13.80 0.78 8.64
N MET A 105 13.63 1.24 7.39
CA MET A 105 13.56 2.65 7.01
C MET A 105 12.29 3.39 7.49
N ARG A 106 11.29 2.67 8.02
CA ARG A 106 10.12 3.26 8.69
C ARG A 106 10.35 3.44 10.19
N ILE A 107 11.02 2.51 10.87
CA ILE A 107 11.34 2.62 12.31
C ILE A 107 12.54 3.54 12.55
N GLY A 108 13.61 3.37 11.78
CA GLY A 108 14.88 4.09 11.93
C GLY A 108 15.28 4.84 10.66
N LYS A 109 16.34 5.64 10.80
CA LYS A 109 17.09 6.20 9.67
C LYS A 109 18.07 5.18 9.09
N ASP A 110 18.59 4.30 9.95
CA ASP A 110 19.71 3.41 9.65
C ASP A 110 19.44 2.00 10.20
N PHE A 111 19.97 0.95 9.54
CA PHE A 111 20.06 -0.38 10.13
C PHE A 111 21.35 -1.11 9.77
N ILE A 112 21.77 -2.01 10.65
CA ILE A 112 22.88 -2.95 10.43
C ILE A 112 22.40 -4.36 10.78
N LEU A 113 22.81 -5.34 9.96
CA LEU A 113 22.40 -6.74 10.06
C LEU A 113 23.64 -7.61 10.18
N PHE A 114 23.63 -8.48 11.17
CA PHE A 114 24.62 -9.54 11.39
C PHE A 114 23.94 -10.88 11.16
N THR A 115 24.58 -11.79 10.42
CA THR A 115 24.05 -13.12 10.20
C THR A 115 25.15 -14.17 10.13
N LYS A 116 24.81 -15.40 10.50
CA LYS A 116 25.71 -16.53 10.65
C LYS A 116 25.11 -17.76 9.98
N LYS A 117 25.86 -18.42 9.10
CA LYS A 117 25.47 -19.65 8.38
C LYS A 117 26.72 -20.33 7.83
N ASP A 118 26.76 -21.67 7.84
CA ASP A 118 27.80 -22.51 7.20
C ASP A 118 29.25 -22.04 7.48
N ASP A 119 29.58 -21.84 8.76
CA ASP A 119 30.86 -21.31 9.27
C ASP A 119 31.25 -19.90 8.76
N LYS A 120 30.29 -19.11 8.25
CA LYS A 120 30.50 -17.74 7.77
C LYS A 120 29.72 -16.74 8.60
N LEU A 121 30.36 -15.60 8.86
CA LEU A 121 29.77 -14.39 9.44
C LEU A 121 29.61 -13.36 8.32
N THR A 122 28.43 -12.75 8.19
CA THR A 122 28.18 -11.70 7.20
C THR A 122 27.58 -10.49 7.88
N CYS A 123 28.15 -9.30 7.62
CA CYS A 123 27.56 -8.02 8.02
C CYS A 123 26.96 -7.35 6.78
N LEU A 124 25.81 -6.69 6.93
CA LEU A 124 25.17 -5.89 5.89
C LEU A 124 24.71 -4.57 6.50
N PHE A 125 25.17 -3.45 5.95
CA PHE A 125 24.97 -2.13 6.55
C PHE A 125 24.24 -1.16 5.62
N LEU A 126 23.01 -0.76 5.96
CA LEU A 126 22.24 0.26 5.23
C LEU A 126 22.02 1.47 6.14
N SER A 127 22.91 2.45 6.02
CA SER A 127 22.77 3.76 6.68
C SER A 127 22.35 4.83 5.70
N ARG A 128 21.22 5.52 5.95
CA ARG A 128 20.91 6.78 5.25
C ARG A 128 21.79 7.92 5.73
N THR A 129 22.26 7.89 6.98
CA THR A 129 23.18 8.90 7.53
C THR A 129 24.47 9.00 6.72
N PHE A 130 25.10 7.86 6.39
CA PHE A 130 26.23 7.78 5.45
C PHE A 130 25.93 8.47 4.09
N HIS A 131 24.78 8.21 3.49
CA HIS A 131 24.42 8.78 2.19
C HIS A 131 24.14 10.30 2.26
N GLU A 132 23.53 10.76 3.35
CA GLU A 132 23.25 12.19 3.57
C GLU A 132 24.51 13.00 3.85
N GLU A 133 25.49 12.43 4.57
CA GLU A 133 26.75 13.11 4.89
C GLU A 133 27.75 13.11 3.72
N GLU A 134 27.83 12.02 2.94
CA GLU A 134 28.71 11.92 1.76
C GLU A 134 28.04 12.36 0.44
N GLY A 135 26.77 12.82 0.48
CA GLY A 135 26.06 13.38 -0.68
C GLY A 135 25.67 12.37 -1.77
N LEU A 136 25.40 11.12 -1.41
CA LEU A 136 25.21 9.99 -2.34
C LEU A 136 23.75 9.80 -2.79
N ASP A 137 23.50 9.88 -4.10
CA ASP A 137 22.18 9.54 -4.69
C ASP A 137 22.02 8.04 -4.99
N GLU A 138 23.10 7.28 -5.21
CA GLU A 138 23.02 5.81 -5.38
C GLU A 138 23.01 5.07 -4.04
N VAL A 139 22.25 3.97 -3.94
CA VAL A 139 22.17 3.16 -2.71
C VAL A 139 23.38 2.22 -2.57
N ILE A 140 24.40 2.66 -1.82
CA ILE A 140 25.61 1.89 -1.50
C ILE A 140 25.46 1.15 -0.17
N VAL A 141 25.86 -0.12 -0.10
CA VAL A 141 25.68 -0.99 1.07
C VAL A 141 26.96 -1.80 1.32
N PRO A 142 27.75 -1.47 2.36
CA PRO A 142 28.84 -2.33 2.82
C PRO A 142 28.34 -3.72 3.21
N LEU A 143 28.99 -4.76 2.66
CA LEU A 143 28.64 -6.16 2.86
C LEU A 143 29.90 -7.05 3.10
N PRO A 144 30.73 -6.76 4.12
CA PRO A 144 31.89 -7.58 4.45
C PRO A 144 31.49 -8.92 5.10
N SER A 145 32.37 -9.92 4.95
CA SER A 145 32.16 -11.30 5.42
C SER A 145 33.45 -11.89 6.00
N TRP A 146 33.33 -12.77 6.99
CA TRP A 146 34.44 -13.41 7.71
C TRP A 146 34.19 -14.90 7.96
N ASP A 147 35.26 -15.67 8.15
CA ASP A 147 35.20 -17.04 8.66
C ASP A 147 34.95 -17.06 10.18
N VAL A 148 34.07 -17.95 10.67
CA VAL A 148 33.66 -18.03 12.08
C VAL A 148 34.82 -18.37 13.03
N LYS A 149 35.81 -19.15 12.58
CA LYS A 149 36.84 -19.77 13.43
C LYS A 149 38.11 -18.94 13.51
N THR A 150 38.54 -18.41 12.36
CA THR A 150 39.77 -17.63 12.17
C THR A 150 39.54 -16.12 12.24
N GLN A 151 38.27 -15.67 12.10
CA GLN A 151 37.88 -14.26 11.99
C GLN A 151 38.60 -13.51 10.86
N GLN A 152 39.11 -14.23 9.86
CA GLN A 152 39.73 -13.65 8.66
C GLN A 152 38.66 -13.27 7.61
N PRO A 153 38.89 -12.20 6.82
CA PRO A 153 37.95 -11.75 5.81
C PRO A 153 37.84 -12.73 4.62
N LEU A 154 36.61 -12.94 4.15
CA LEU A 154 36.26 -13.87 3.06
C LEU A 154 36.19 -13.16 1.70
N THR A 155 37.22 -12.37 1.36
CA THR A 155 37.29 -11.62 0.10
C THR A 155 38.73 -11.57 -0.43
N GLN A 156 38.86 -11.58 -1.76
CA GLN A 156 40.13 -11.37 -2.46
C GLN A 156 40.40 -9.88 -2.72
N ASP A 157 39.36 -9.05 -2.65
CA ASP A 157 39.44 -7.59 -2.75
C ASP A 157 39.61 -7.01 -1.35
N THR A 158 40.83 -6.53 -1.07
CA THR A 158 41.24 -6.00 0.24
C THR A 158 40.94 -4.50 0.38
N GLU A 159 40.99 -3.75 -0.72
CA GLU A 159 40.67 -2.31 -0.72
C GLU A 159 39.18 -2.08 -0.48
N LYS A 160 38.32 -2.88 -1.12
CA LYS A 160 36.89 -2.92 -0.83
C LYS A 160 36.64 -3.31 0.63
N TYR A 161 37.31 -4.32 1.16
CA TYR A 161 37.13 -4.75 2.54
C TYR A 161 37.48 -3.65 3.55
N ALA A 162 38.61 -2.97 3.37
CA ALA A 162 39.01 -1.83 4.19
C ALA A 162 37.95 -0.72 4.13
N THR A 163 37.51 -0.35 2.92
CA THR A 163 36.47 0.67 2.72
C THR A 163 35.13 0.28 3.37
N GLU A 164 34.69 -0.97 3.21
CA GLU A 164 33.43 -1.48 3.78
C GLU A 164 33.44 -1.49 5.31
N THR A 165 34.57 -1.87 5.92
CA THR A 165 34.72 -1.88 7.38
C THR A 165 34.93 -0.48 7.96
N GLU A 166 35.70 0.38 7.31
CA GLU A 166 35.84 1.79 7.69
C GLU A 166 34.49 2.52 7.69
N LEU A 167 33.66 2.33 6.65
CA LEU A 167 32.31 2.92 6.60
C LEU A 167 31.42 2.41 7.75
N ILE A 168 31.53 1.13 8.13
CA ILE A 168 30.82 0.57 9.29
C ILE A 168 31.33 1.20 10.59
N PHE A 169 32.65 1.35 10.78
CA PHE A 169 33.21 1.94 12.00
C PHE A 169 32.94 3.45 12.10
N LYS A 170 32.97 4.18 10.99
CA LYS A 170 32.61 5.60 10.90
C LYS A 170 31.14 5.83 11.25
N TYR A 171 30.21 5.18 10.53
CA TYR A 171 28.78 5.51 10.59
C TYR A 171 27.91 4.62 11.49
N SER A 172 28.30 3.38 11.81
CA SER A 172 27.47 2.50 12.64
C SER A 172 27.61 2.78 14.15
N PRO A 173 26.75 2.17 15.00
CA PRO A 173 26.87 2.24 16.47
C PRO A 173 28.12 1.53 17.03
N PHE A 174 28.87 0.80 16.19
CA PHE A 174 30.00 -0.05 16.56
C PHE A 174 31.27 0.49 15.88
N LYS A 175 32.17 1.06 16.69
CA LYS A 175 33.28 1.90 16.23
C LYS A 175 34.60 1.16 15.99
N ASN A 176 34.61 -0.16 16.18
CA ASN A 176 35.76 -1.01 15.87
C ASN A 176 35.32 -2.48 15.69
N GLU A 177 36.26 -3.30 15.21
CA GLU A 177 36.06 -4.73 14.93
C GLU A 177 35.68 -5.54 16.18
N GLU A 178 36.18 -5.19 17.36
CA GLU A 178 35.84 -5.87 18.61
C GLU A 178 34.36 -5.65 18.99
N GLN A 179 33.87 -4.42 18.87
CA GLN A 179 32.46 -4.07 19.07
C GLN A 179 31.54 -4.73 18.02
N LEU A 180 32.05 -4.94 16.80
CA LEU A 180 31.36 -5.66 15.72
C LEU A 180 31.23 -7.15 16.03
N PHE A 181 32.33 -7.82 16.38
CA PHE A 181 32.30 -9.25 16.75
C PHE A 181 31.54 -9.52 18.06
N ARG A 182 31.44 -8.56 18.98
CA ARG A 182 30.51 -8.63 20.12
C ARG A 182 29.04 -8.77 19.67
N GLN A 183 28.65 -8.29 18.49
CA GLN A 183 27.29 -8.48 17.94
C GLN A 183 27.11 -9.89 17.36
N PHE A 184 28.08 -10.37 16.57
CA PHE A 184 28.08 -11.76 16.07
C PHE A 184 28.05 -12.80 17.21
N LYS A 185 28.72 -12.51 18.34
CA LYS A 185 28.70 -13.35 19.55
C LYS A 185 27.32 -13.43 20.23
N ARG A 186 26.36 -12.55 19.93
CA ARG A 186 24.95 -12.68 20.37
C ARG A 186 24.19 -13.76 19.60
N ILE A 187 24.72 -14.24 18.46
CA ILE A 187 24.18 -15.38 17.72
C ILE A 187 24.83 -16.67 18.27
N GLU A 188 24.31 -17.13 19.40
CA GLU A 188 24.81 -18.28 20.17
C GLU A 188 24.80 -19.59 19.34
N GLY A 189 23.75 -19.78 18.53
CA GLY A 189 23.54 -20.98 17.71
C GLY A 189 24.54 -21.11 16.54
N PRO A 190 24.57 -22.26 15.84
CA PRO A 190 25.41 -22.44 14.65
C PRO A 190 25.00 -21.52 13.49
N SER A 191 23.74 -21.08 13.46
CA SER A 191 23.19 -20.10 12.55
C SER A 191 22.27 -19.11 13.26
N GLY A 192 21.92 -18.01 12.58
CA GLY A 192 20.92 -17.05 13.05
C GLY A 192 21.08 -15.66 12.42
N THR A 193 20.25 -14.71 12.84
CA THR A 193 20.28 -13.32 12.36
C THR A 193 20.01 -12.33 13.50
N LEU A 194 20.80 -11.25 13.55
CA LEU A 194 20.57 -10.08 14.40
C LEU A 194 20.41 -8.84 13.52
N VAL A 195 19.25 -8.20 13.56
CA VAL A 195 18.98 -6.91 12.91
C VAL A 195 18.92 -5.82 13.98
N VAL A 196 19.74 -4.78 13.83
CA VAL A 196 19.77 -3.61 14.72
C VAL A 196 19.33 -2.39 13.93
N VAL A 197 18.17 -1.83 14.29
CA VAL A 197 17.62 -0.59 13.71
C VAL A 197 17.85 0.56 14.69
N TYR A 198 18.38 1.67 14.22
CA TYR A 198 18.74 2.80 15.07
C TYR A 198 18.50 4.15 14.38
N ASN A 199 18.81 5.24 15.10
CA ASN A 199 18.41 6.60 14.74
C ASN A 199 16.90 6.66 14.46
N LEU A 200 16.13 6.27 15.47
CA LEU A 200 14.69 6.04 15.42
C LEU A 200 13.93 7.29 14.97
N LYS A 201 12.73 7.10 14.42
CA LYS A 201 11.83 8.22 14.11
C LYS A 201 11.32 8.85 15.40
N LEU A 202 11.26 10.18 15.38
CA LEU A 202 10.74 11.01 16.46
C LEU A 202 9.41 11.63 16.02
N MET A 203 8.53 11.89 16.98
CA MET A 203 7.34 12.72 16.83
C MET A 203 7.71 14.21 16.94
N ASP A 204 6.75 15.12 16.72
CA ASP A 204 6.99 16.57 16.73
C ASP A 204 7.45 17.11 18.11
N ASN A 205 7.11 16.41 19.20
CA ASN A 205 7.61 16.70 20.54
C ASN A 205 9.06 16.21 20.79
N ARG A 206 9.72 15.65 19.77
CA ARG A 206 11.07 15.04 19.77
C ARG A 206 11.21 13.70 20.51
N GLU A 207 10.14 13.14 21.05
CA GLU A 207 10.16 11.79 21.63
C GLU A 207 10.07 10.70 20.54
N PRO A 208 10.62 9.49 20.75
CA PRO A 208 10.49 8.39 19.80
C PRO A 208 9.03 7.96 19.62
N GLU A 209 8.65 7.50 18.42
CA GLU A 209 7.30 6.95 18.15
C GLU A 209 6.98 5.67 18.97
N LEU A 210 8.01 5.04 19.55
CA LEU A 210 7.94 3.82 20.34
C LEU A 210 8.28 4.12 21.80
N ASP A 211 7.32 3.89 22.69
CA ASP A 211 7.45 3.99 24.14
C ASP A 211 7.87 2.63 24.71
N VAL A 212 8.96 2.63 25.49
CA VAL A 212 9.50 1.47 26.20
C VAL A 212 9.73 1.73 27.70
N GLU A 213 9.18 2.84 28.20
CA GLU A 213 9.36 3.28 29.58
C GLU A 213 8.07 3.14 30.40
N THR A 214 6.89 3.24 29.78
CA THR A 214 5.59 2.97 30.45
C THR A 214 5.42 1.50 30.85
N ASP A 215 5.93 0.55 30.04
CA ASP A 215 5.96 -0.88 30.36
C ASP A 215 7.27 -1.49 29.86
N HIS A 216 8.19 -1.78 30.79
CA HIS A 216 9.50 -2.39 30.49
C HIS A 216 9.42 -3.84 29.97
N GLN A 217 8.24 -4.47 29.92
CA GLN A 217 8.02 -5.77 29.29
C GLN A 217 7.41 -5.65 27.88
N ASP A 218 7.11 -4.46 27.37
CA ASP A 218 6.46 -4.24 26.08
C ASP A 218 7.22 -3.23 25.21
N ILE A 219 6.69 -2.96 24.02
CA ILE A 219 7.00 -1.82 23.17
C ILE A 219 5.65 -1.23 22.77
N LEU A 220 5.35 -0.03 23.26
CA LEU A 220 4.07 0.65 23.04
C LEU A 220 4.17 1.68 21.91
N MET A 221 3.04 1.98 21.28
CA MET A 221 2.87 3.24 20.55
C MET A 221 2.83 4.39 21.57
N ALA A 222 3.71 5.38 21.38
CA ALA A 222 3.72 6.58 22.20
C ALA A 222 2.46 7.44 21.97
N GLY A 223 2.12 8.28 22.96
CA GLY A 223 0.94 9.15 22.95
C GLY A 223 -0.19 8.71 23.90
N THR A 224 -1.20 9.58 24.03
CA THR A 224 -2.32 9.39 24.97
C THR A 224 -3.22 8.22 24.57
N PRO A 225 -3.60 7.32 25.50
CA PRO A 225 -4.54 6.24 25.22
C PRO A 225 -5.95 6.79 24.97
N VAL A 226 -6.40 6.73 23.71
CA VAL A 226 -7.78 7.06 23.31
C VAL A 226 -8.70 5.88 23.63
N GLU A 227 -9.89 6.15 24.19
CA GLU A 227 -10.85 5.11 24.53
C GLU A 227 -11.30 4.30 23.30
N GLY A 228 -11.55 3.00 23.48
CA GLY A 228 -11.98 2.10 22.41
C GLY A 228 -10.87 1.59 21.48
N VAL A 229 -9.65 2.14 21.54
CA VAL A 229 -8.48 1.62 20.82
C VAL A 229 -8.18 0.18 21.25
N LYS A 230 -8.07 -0.73 20.28
CA LYS A 230 -7.83 -2.15 20.54
C LYS A 230 -6.36 -2.40 20.95
N PRO A 231 -6.08 -3.32 21.89
CA PRO A 231 -4.74 -3.51 22.46
C PRO A 231 -3.64 -3.67 21.40
N GLU A 232 -3.92 -4.43 20.35
CA GLU A 232 -3.03 -4.78 19.24
C GLU A 232 -2.64 -3.57 18.35
N ARG A 233 -3.29 -2.42 18.54
CA ARG A 233 -2.93 -1.14 17.89
C ARG A 233 -2.03 -0.26 18.74
N ARG A 234 -1.82 -0.58 20.03
CA ARG A 234 -0.94 0.16 20.95
C ARG A 234 0.20 -0.70 21.53
N SER A 235 -0.09 -1.93 21.94
CA SER A 235 0.85 -2.88 22.54
C SER A 235 1.42 -3.83 21.49
N PHE A 236 2.75 -3.87 21.36
CA PHE A 236 3.41 -4.83 20.48
C PHE A 236 3.27 -6.26 21.01
N ARG A 237 3.31 -6.46 22.33
CA ARG A 237 3.05 -7.74 23.00
C ARG A 237 1.65 -8.30 22.70
N ALA A 238 0.63 -7.45 22.64
CA ALA A 238 -0.71 -7.84 22.19
C ALA A 238 -0.72 -8.21 20.69
N TYR A 239 -0.16 -7.34 19.83
CA TYR A 239 -0.09 -7.56 18.38
C TYR A 239 0.65 -8.87 18.01
N ALA A 240 1.82 -9.09 18.62
CA ALA A 240 2.65 -10.27 18.42
C ALA A 240 1.96 -11.56 18.90
N ALA A 241 1.14 -11.48 19.96
CA ALA A 241 0.44 -12.64 20.49
C ALA A 241 -0.57 -13.26 19.51
N VAL A 242 -1.20 -12.45 18.64
CA VAL A 242 -2.20 -12.88 17.65
C VAL A 242 -1.70 -12.83 16.20
N LEU A 243 -0.39 -12.65 16.00
CA LEU A 243 0.14 -12.35 14.66
C LEU A 243 0.07 -13.53 13.68
N TYR A 244 0.12 -14.75 14.22
CA TYR A 244 0.06 -15.99 13.45
C TYR A 244 -1.10 -16.87 13.94
N ILE A 245 -1.86 -17.48 13.02
CA ILE A 245 -3.03 -18.29 13.38
C ILE A 245 -2.64 -19.60 14.09
N ASP A 246 -1.48 -20.17 13.75
CA ASP A 246 -0.81 -21.25 14.49
C ASP A 246 0.61 -20.79 14.84
N PRO A 247 0.84 -20.21 16.04
CA PRO A 247 2.16 -19.78 16.46
C PRO A 247 3.07 -20.99 16.76
N ARG A 248 4.31 -20.93 16.29
CA ARG A 248 5.35 -21.96 16.49
C ARG A 248 6.66 -21.37 16.97
N MET A 249 7.19 -20.39 16.23
CA MET A 249 8.26 -19.51 16.68
C MET A 249 7.82 -18.78 17.96
N ARG A 250 8.60 -18.91 19.03
CA ARG A 250 8.41 -18.19 20.28
C ARG A 250 8.86 -16.75 20.09
N ILE A 251 8.08 -15.79 20.59
CA ILE A 251 8.44 -14.37 20.55
C ILE A 251 8.75 -13.93 21.98
N PHE A 252 9.84 -13.23 22.18
CA PHE A 252 10.19 -12.56 23.44
C PHE A 252 10.28 -11.06 23.17
N ILE A 253 9.74 -10.25 24.08
CA ILE A 253 9.80 -8.78 24.02
C ILE A 253 10.44 -8.31 25.34
N GLN A 254 11.49 -7.50 25.25
CA GLN A 254 12.31 -7.06 26.39
C GLN A 254 12.71 -8.23 27.30
N GLY A 255 13.15 -9.36 26.71
CA GLY A 255 13.53 -10.59 27.41
C GLY A 255 12.38 -11.44 27.96
N HIS A 256 11.14 -10.94 27.98
CA HIS A 256 9.97 -11.61 28.57
C HIS A 256 9.11 -12.28 27.47
N LYS A 257 8.66 -13.53 27.67
CA LYS A 257 8.00 -14.30 26.60
C LYS A 257 6.63 -13.72 26.28
N VAL A 258 6.30 -13.62 25.00
CA VAL A 258 4.95 -13.29 24.55
C VAL A 258 4.10 -14.54 24.63
N ARG A 259 3.00 -14.47 25.39
CA ARG A 259 1.98 -15.52 25.40
C ARG A 259 1.14 -15.43 24.13
N THR A 260 1.68 -16.03 23.06
CA THR A 260 0.99 -16.20 21.79
C THR A 260 -0.30 -16.99 21.96
N LYS A 261 -1.25 -16.80 21.05
CA LYS A 261 -2.61 -17.37 21.14
C LYS A 261 -3.11 -17.80 19.79
N ARG A 262 -3.58 -19.05 19.70
CA ARG A 262 -4.47 -19.48 18.62
C ARG A 262 -5.86 -18.96 18.97
N LEU A 263 -6.39 -17.99 18.21
CA LEU A 263 -7.65 -17.32 18.56
C LEU A 263 -8.83 -18.30 18.71
N SER A 264 -8.87 -19.40 17.94
CA SER A 264 -9.86 -20.48 18.06
C SER A 264 -9.86 -21.21 19.42
N CYS A 265 -8.77 -21.11 20.20
CA CYS A 265 -8.69 -21.65 21.56
C CYS A 265 -9.25 -20.67 22.62
N CYS A 266 -9.46 -19.40 22.29
CA CYS A 266 -9.66 -18.31 23.26
C CYS A 266 -11.12 -17.81 23.31
N LEU A 267 -12.09 -18.62 22.86
CA LEU A 267 -13.47 -18.23 22.61
C LEU A 267 -14.44 -19.29 23.11
N TYR A 268 -15.59 -18.86 23.61
CA TYR A 268 -16.71 -19.73 24.00
C TYR A 268 -17.39 -20.34 22.77
N ASN A 269 -17.75 -21.62 22.89
CA ASN A 269 -18.50 -22.41 21.89
C ASN A 269 -18.00 -22.20 20.44
N PRO A 270 -16.70 -22.45 20.16
CA PRO A 270 -16.12 -22.20 18.85
C PRO A 270 -16.60 -23.25 17.83
N ARG A 271 -17.00 -22.83 16.64
CA ARG A 271 -17.48 -23.70 15.55
C ARG A 271 -16.80 -23.39 14.23
N MET A 272 -16.56 -24.43 13.44
CA MET A 272 -15.97 -24.33 12.10
C MET A 272 -17.05 -24.47 11.03
N TYR A 273 -16.97 -23.68 9.97
CA TYR A 273 -17.81 -23.79 8.78
C TYR A 273 -16.92 -23.84 7.54
N LYS A 274 -17.28 -24.71 6.60
CA LYS A 274 -16.60 -24.85 5.30
C LYS A 274 -17.25 -23.92 4.27
N TYR A 275 -16.44 -23.09 3.64
CA TYR A 275 -16.83 -22.22 2.53
C TYR A 275 -16.10 -22.64 1.25
N THR A 276 -16.83 -23.24 0.32
CA THR A 276 -16.28 -23.64 -1.00
C THR A 276 -16.05 -22.40 -1.86
N SER A 277 -14.80 -22.13 -2.26
CA SER A 277 -14.46 -20.96 -3.06
C SER A 277 -14.28 -21.34 -4.53
N THR A 278 -15.15 -20.83 -5.40
CA THR A 278 -15.05 -20.99 -6.86
C THR A 278 -13.71 -20.45 -7.38
N ARG A 279 -13.31 -19.24 -6.97
CA ARG A 279 -12.02 -18.63 -7.32
C ARG A 279 -10.82 -19.46 -6.88
N PHE A 280 -10.87 -20.12 -5.72
CA PHE A 280 -9.80 -21.02 -5.27
C PHE A 280 -9.69 -22.23 -6.21
N LYS A 281 -10.81 -22.83 -6.61
CA LYS A 281 -10.86 -23.91 -7.60
C LYS A 281 -10.30 -23.47 -8.95
N THR A 282 -10.87 -22.43 -9.56
CA THR A 282 -10.48 -21.96 -10.91
C THR A 282 -9.00 -21.58 -11.01
N ARG A 283 -8.43 -20.94 -9.99
CA ARG A 283 -6.99 -20.60 -9.98
C ARG A 283 -6.08 -21.82 -9.76
N ALA A 284 -6.53 -22.82 -9.01
CA ALA A 284 -5.81 -24.09 -8.89
C ALA A 284 -5.80 -24.86 -10.22
N GLU A 285 -6.92 -24.86 -10.94
CA GLU A 285 -7.04 -25.45 -12.29
C GLU A 285 -6.13 -24.73 -13.31
N GLN A 286 -6.05 -23.40 -13.26
CA GLN A 286 -5.12 -22.61 -14.08
C GLN A 286 -3.63 -22.95 -13.79
N GLU A 287 -3.25 -23.03 -12.51
CA GLU A 287 -1.87 -23.38 -12.12
C GLU A 287 -1.50 -24.86 -12.39
N VAL A 288 -2.50 -25.76 -12.50
CA VAL A 288 -2.35 -27.12 -13.05
C VAL A 288 -2.16 -27.10 -14.56
N LYS A 289 -3.07 -26.48 -15.34
CA LYS A 289 -2.98 -26.40 -16.82
C LYS A 289 -1.63 -25.83 -17.28
N LYS A 290 -1.13 -24.82 -16.56
CA LYS A 290 0.19 -24.20 -16.77
C LYS A 290 1.36 -25.14 -16.43
N ALA A 291 1.25 -25.98 -15.41
CA ALA A 291 2.26 -26.97 -15.07
C ALA A 291 2.28 -28.15 -16.07
N ASP A 292 1.11 -28.60 -16.52
CA ASP A 292 0.95 -29.61 -17.58
C ASP A 292 1.61 -29.15 -18.89
N HIS A 293 1.30 -27.93 -19.36
CA HIS A 293 1.92 -27.37 -20.57
C HIS A 293 3.44 -27.26 -20.44
N LEU A 294 3.96 -26.76 -19.32
CA LEU A 294 5.42 -26.69 -19.06
C LEU A 294 6.07 -28.08 -18.95
N SER A 295 5.33 -29.09 -18.47
CA SER A 295 5.76 -30.48 -18.41
C SER A 295 5.85 -31.11 -19.79
N LYS A 296 4.84 -30.91 -20.64
CA LYS A 296 4.80 -31.39 -22.03
C LYS A 296 5.92 -30.75 -22.86
N LEU A 297 6.12 -29.44 -22.75
CA LEU A 297 7.19 -28.71 -23.45
C LEU A 297 8.60 -29.13 -22.99
N ALA A 298 8.78 -29.52 -21.73
CA ALA A 298 10.05 -30.03 -21.24
C ALA A 298 10.31 -31.48 -21.70
N GLU A 299 9.30 -32.34 -21.66
CA GLU A 299 9.36 -33.72 -22.17
C GLU A 299 9.68 -33.76 -23.68
N GLU A 300 9.03 -32.90 -24.47
CA GLU A 300 9.30 -32.82 -25.90
C GLU A 300 10.75 -32.43 -26.20
N LYS A 301 11.31 -31.45 -25.47
CA LYS A 301 12.71 -31.04 -25.61
C LYS A 301 13.70 -32.10 -25.15
N ALA A 302 13.37 -32.87 -24.11
CA ALA A 302 14.18 -34.01 -23.69
C ALA A 302 14.20 -35.10 -24.78
N ARG A 303 13.02 -35.49 -25.28
CA ARG A 303 12.86 -36.45 -26.38
C ARG A 303 13.58 -36.02 -27.66
N GLU A 304 13.51 -34.73 -28.01
CA GLU A 304 14.21 -34.16 -29.16
C GLU A 304 15.73 -34.20 -28.98
N ALA A 305 16.25 -33.79 -27.81
CA ALA A 305 17.68 -33.79 -27.52
C ALA A 305 18.26 -35.22 -27.50
N GLU A 306 17.56 -36.18 -26.90
CA GLU A 306 17.95 -37.59 -26.94
C GLU A 306 17.91 -38.17 -28.37
N SER A 307 16.90 -37.82 -29.17
CA SER A 307 16.82 -38.24 -30.58
C SER A 307 18.01 -37.69 -31.37
N LYS A 308 18.38 -36.42 -31.15
CA LYS A 308 19.58 -35.80 -31.72
C LYS A 308 20.88 -36.47 -31.24
N ALA A 309 20.98 -36.83 -29.96
CA ALA A 309 22.14 -37.54 -29.43
C ALA A 309 22.30 -38.94 -30.09
N ARG A 310 21.25 -39.76 -30.10
CA ARG A 310 21.25 -41.09 -30.75
C ARG A 310 21.50 -41.00 -32.27
N ALA A 311 20.94 -39.99 -32.94
CA ALA A 311 21.18 -39.76 -34.36
C ALA A 311 22.57 -39.20 -34.69
N LEU A 312 23.24 -38.55 -33.74
CA LEU A 312 24.64 -38.13 -33.87
C LEU A 312 25.58 -39.32 -33.64
N GLU A 313 25.30 -40.15 -32.63
CA GLU A 313 26.01 -41.41 -32.34
C GLU A 313 26.03 -42.34 -33.57
N LEU A 314 24.86 -42.60 -34.16
CA LEU A 314 24.70 -43.37 -35.40
C LEU A 314 25.40 -42.75 -36.63
N LYS A 315 25.63 -41.43 -36.64
CA LYS A 315 26.32 -40.73 -37.75
C LYS A 315 27.83 -40.69 -37.60
N LEU A 316 28.33 -40.80 -36.37
CA LEU A 316 29.77 -40.79 -36.08
C LEU A 316 30.36 -42.20 -36.18
N GLY A 317 29.63 -43.23 -35.73
CA GLY A 317 30.10 -44.62 -35.79
C GLY A 317 31.48 -44.78 -35.14
N ASP A 318 32.46 -45.26 -35.91
CA ASP A 318 33.85 -45.43 -35.48
C ASP A 318 34.73 -44.16 -35.62
N ASP A 319 34.16 -42.95 -35.76
CA ASP A 319 34.92 -41.69 -35.75
C ASP A 319 35.58 -41.46 -34.37
N LEU A 320 36.85 -41.83 -34.28
CA LEU A 320 37.70 -41.69 -33.10
C LEU A 320 38.26 -40.26 -32.90
N SER A 321 37.89 -39.28 -33.72
CA SER A 321 38.36 -37.90 -33.56
C SER A 321 37.95 -37.29 -32.21
N LYS A 322 38.80 -36.39 -31.70
CA LYS A 322 38.60 -35.76 -30.39
C LYS A 322 37.36 -34.85 -30.41
N GLU A 323 37.13 -34.23 -31.55
CA GLU A 323 36.07 -33.27 -31.85
C GLU A 323 34.71 -34.00 -31.96
N ALA A 324 34.64 -35.13 -32.67
CA ALA A 324 33.45 -35.98 -32.73
C ALA A 324 33.02 -36.47 -31.33
N ARG A 325 33.96 -37.05 -30.57
CA ARG A 325 33.70 -37.53 -29.20
C ARG A 325 33.25 -36.40 -28.26
N ALA A 326 33.84 -35.20 -28.39
CA ALA A 326 33.42 -34.04 -27.60
C ALA A 326 32.02 -33.54 -27.97
N ALA A 327 31.68 -33.53 -29.27
CA ALA A 327 30.35 -33.18 -29.75
C ALA A 327 29.28 -34.20 -29.30
N LEU A 328 29.58 -35.50 -29.37
CA LEU A 328 28.68 -36.56 -28.93
C LEU A 328 28.41 -36.49 -27.42
N ARG A 329 29.47 -36.39 -26.59
CA ARG A 329 29.32 -36.23 -25.13
C ARG A 329 28.48 -35.00 -24.79
N LYS A 330 28.77 -33.84 -25.40
CA LYS A 330 27.98 -32.62 -25.22
C LYS A 330 26.50 -32.79 -25.59
N ALA A 331 26.18 -33.59 -26.61
CA ALA A 331 24.80 -33.92 -26.97
C ALA A 331 24.13 -34.86 -25.94
N GLN A 332 24.86 -35.89 -25.48
CA GLN A 332 24.40 -36.84 -24.46
C GLN A 332 24.18 -36.12 -23.10
N ASP A 333 25.15 -35.33 -22.64
CA ASP A 333 25.06 -34.51 -21.41
C ASP A 333 23.86 -33.55 -21.47
N SER A 334 23.66 -32.87 -22.61
CA SER A 334 22.51 -31.98 -22.81
C SER A 334 21.18 -32.73 -22.84
N ALA A 335 21.14 -33.96 -23.34
CA ALA A 335 19.94 -34.79 -23.32
C ALA A 335 19.60 -35.25 -21.88
N VAL A 336 20.61 -35.71 -21.12
CA VAL A 336 20.47 -36.08 -19.70
C VAL A 336 19.99 -34.89 -18.85
N ALA A 337 20.56 -33.69 -19.06
CA ALA A 337 20.16 -32.49 -18.36
C ALA A 337 18.70 -32.07 -18.67
N LEU A 338 18.27 -32.17 -19.94
CA LEU A 338 16.89 -31.88 -20.35
C LEU A 338 15.90 -32.94 -19.84
N ARG A 339 16.29 -34.23 -19.83
CA ARG A 339 15.50 -35.30 -19.21
C ARG A 339 15.29 -35.06 -17.72
N ALA A 340 16.34 -34.65 -16.99
CA ALA A 340 16.25 -34.30 -15.57
C ALA A 340 15.37 -33.05 -15.31
N GLU A 341 15.32 -32.08 -16.23
CA GLU A 341 14.35 -30.97 -16.18
C GLU A 341 12.92 -31.46 -16.43
N ALA A 342 12.71 -32.31 -17.44
CA ALA A 342 11.40 -32.88 -17.79
C ALA A 342 10.78 -33.67 -16.64
N THR A 343 11.53 -34.61 -16.04
CA THR A 343 11.09 -35.37 -14.86
C THR A 343 10.75 -34.45 -13.68
N ARG A 344 11.50 -33.35 -13.49
CA ARG A 344 11.18 -32.36 -12.45
C ARG A 344 9.88 -31.61 -12.73
N LYS A 345 9.58 -31.26 -13.99
CA LYS A 345 8.28 -30.66 -14.36
C LYS A 345 7.12 -31.65 -14.22
N GLN A 346 7.33 -32.92 -14.58
CA GLN A 346 6.34 -33.99 -14.40
C GLN A 346 6.00 -34.17 -12.92
N ALA A 347 7.00 -34.20 -12.03
CA ALA A 347 6.79 -34.27 -10.58
C ALA A 347 6.02 -33.05 -10.04
N ILE A 348 6.32 -31.83 -10.50
CA ILE A 348 5.59 -30.60 -10.13
C ILE A 348 4.14 -30.65 -10.62
N HIS A 349 3.90 -31.09 -11.87
CA HIS A 349 2.55 -31.26 -12.41
C HIS A 349 1.76 -32.30 -11.60
N ALA A 350 2.35 -33.46 -11.31
CA ALA A 350 1.73 -34.50 -10.51
C ALA A 350 1.42 -34.03 -9.07
N SER A 351 2.30 -33.24 -8.45
CA SER A 351 2.06 -32.59 -7.15
C SER A 351 0.81 -31.71 -7.20
N LYS A 352 0.76 -30.76 -8.14
CA LYS A 352 -0.42 -29.87 -8.31
C LYS A 352 -1.69 -30.63 -8.66
N GLN A 353 -1.61 -31.66 -9.50
CA GLN A 353 -2.76 -32.46 -9.89
C GLN A 353 -3.29 -33.34 -8.75
N LYS A 354 -2.42 -33.73 -7.79
CA LYS A 354 -2.85 -34.31 -6.51
C LYS A 354 -3.50 -33.25 -5.62
N ALA A 355 -2.85 -32.10 -5.43
CA ALA A 355 -3.36 -31.01 -4.61
C ALA A 355 -4.69 -30.43 -5.13
N LEU A 356 -4.94 -30.44 -6.45
CA LEU A 356 -6.21 -30.01 -7.03
C LEU A 356 -7.41 -30.85 -6.56
N LYS A 357 -7.21 -32.16 -6.31
CA LYS A 357 -8.25 -33.07 -5.83
C LYS A 357 -8.70 -32.80 -4.39
N GLU A 358 -7.90 -32.07 -3.60
CA GLU A 358 -8.27 -31.69 -2.24
C GLU A 358 -9.38 -30.61 -2.25
N PRO A 359 -10.30 -30.58 -1.27
CA PRO A 359 -11.37 -29.58 -1.22
C PRO A 359 -10.84 -28.14 -1.26
N LYS A 360 -11.35 -27.34 -2.21
CA LYS A 360 -10.96 -25.92 -2.39
C LYS A 360 -11.82 -25.01 -1.51
N GLU A 361 -11.67 -25.23 -0.21
CA GLU A 361 -12.48 -24.62 0.86
C GLU A 361 -11.65 -23.66 1.71
N LEU A 362 -12.31 -22.64 2.26
CA LEU A 362 -11.82 -21.85 3.38
C LEU A 362 -12.56 -22.29 4.65
N ASN A 363 -11.84 -22.38 5.76
CA ASN A 363 -12.43 -22.72 7.06
C ASN A 363 -12.70 -21.40 7.81
N PHE A 364 -13.98 -21.04 7.97
CA PHE A 364 -14.39 -19.95 8.84
C PHE A 364 -14.62 -20.50 10.24
N ILE A 365 -13.93 -19.98 11.25
CA ILE A 365 -14.10 -20.36 12.65
C ILE A 365 -14.72 -19.18 13.40
N PHE A 366 -15.85 -19.39 14.08
CA PHE A 366 -16.52 -18.36 14.89
C PHE A 366 -16.60 -18.79 16.35
N GLY A 367 -16.46 -17.85 17.28
CA GLY A 367 -16.55 -18.08 18.72
C GLY A 367 -16.87 -16.79 19.48
N VAL A 368 -17.49 -16.86 20.65
CA VAL A 368 -17.82 -15.67 21.45
C VAL A 368 -16.67 -15.30 22.39
N ASN A 369 -16.22 -14.05 22.33
CA ASN A 369 -15.21 -13.51 23.24
C ASN A 369 -15.84 -13.09 24.57
N ILE A 370 -16.06 -14.05 25.46
CA ILE A 370 -16.70 -13.80 26.76
C ILE A 370 -15.81 -13.05 27.76
N GLU A 371 -14.48 -13.05 27.61
CA GLU A 371 -13.59 -12.21 28.43
C GLU A 371 -13.63 -10.73 28.01
N ARG A 372 -13.85 -10.45 26.71
CA ARG A 372 -13.88 -9.09 26.15
C ARG A 372 -14.92 -8.93 25.02
N ARG A 373 -16.18 -8.69 25.37
CA ARG A 373 -17.29 -8.49 24.41
C ARG A 373 -17.10 -7.28 23.47
N ASP A 374 -16.21 -6.36 23.82
CA ASP A 374 -15.79 -5.22 23.01
C ASP A 374 -14.70 -5.54 21.98
N GLN A 375 -14.12 -6.75 22.03
CA GLN A 375 -13.01 -7.20 21.19
C GLN A 375 -13.48 -8.30 20.23
N ASP A 376 -14.37 -7.91 19.33
CA ASP A 376 -15.13 -8.78 18.44
C ASP A 376 -15.06 -8.32 16.97
N GLY A 377 -15.38 -9.21 16.03
CA GLY A 377 -15.18 -9.01 14.59
C GLY A 377 -14.20 -10.00 13.96
N MET A 378 -13.93 -9.85 12.67
CA MET A 378 -13.18 -10.82 11.88
C MET A 378 -11.66 -10.56 11.94
N PHE A 379 -10.91 -11.65 12.09
CA PHE A 379 -9.45 -11.73 11.94
C PHE A 379 -9.13 -12.54 10.69
N VAL A 380 -8.62 -11.86 9.66
CA VAL A 380 -8.35 -12.44 8.35
C VAL A 380 -6.84 -12.58 8.18
N TYR A 381 -6.38 -13.82 8.17
CA TYR A 381 -4.99 -14.21 7.97
C TYR A 381 -4.73 -14.54 6.49
N ASN A 382 -3.47 -14.46 6.08
CA ASN A 382 -3.00 -14.85 4.76
C ASN A 382 -1.70 -15.66 4.89
N CYS A 383 -1.73 -16.92 4.45
CA CYS A 383 -0.67 -17.92 4.70
C CYS A 383 -0.15 -17.86 6.15
N SER A 384 -1.13 -17.82 7.06
CA SER A 384 -0.98 -17.84 8.51
C SER A 384 -0.39 -16.57 9.13
N ARG A 385 -0.31 -15.44 8.41
CA ARG A 385 0.00 -14.09 8.95
C ARG A 385 -1.26 -13.23 8.97
N LEU A 386 -1.57 -12.61 10.11
CA LEU A 386 -2.71 -11.70 10.27
C LEU A 386 -2.59 -10.51 9.29
N ILE A 387 -3.62 -10.20 8.51
CA ILE A 387 -3.66 -9.03 7.61
C ILE A 387 -4.65 -7.99 8.11
N LYS A 388 -5.87 -8.41 8.49
CA LYS A 388 -6.97 -7.55 8.96
C LYS A 388 -7.53 -8.09 10.29
N MET A 389 -7.95 -7.21 11.19
CA MET A 389 -8.40 -7.55 12.55
C MET A 389 -9.59 -6.68 12.99
N TYR A 390 -10.49 -7.24 13.81
CA TYR A 390 -11.71 -6.58 14.30
C TYR A 390 -12.65 -6.05 13.19
N GLU A 391 -12.57 -6.60 11.98
CA GLU A 391 -13.38 -6.14 10.85
C GLU A 391 -14.84 -6.59 11.04
N LYS A 392 -15.78 -5.66 11.09
CA LYS A 392 -17.21 -5.98 11.28
C LYS A 392 -17.83 -6.52 10.00
N THR A 393 -18.71 -7.51 10.12
CA THR A 393 -19.49 -8.04 8.99
C THR A 393 -20.84 -8.60 9.44
N GLY A 394 -21.76 -8.77 8.48
CA GLY A 394 -23.12 -9.26 8.73
C GLY A 394 -23.84 -8.41 9.80
N PRO A 395 -24.58 -9.04 10.74
CA PRO A 395 -25.33 -8.32 11.77
C PRO A 395 -24.51 -7.39 12.66
N GLN A 396 -23.18 -7.55 12.74
CA GLN A 396 -22.32 -6.62 13.50
C GLN A 396 -22.24 -5.21 12.89
N LEU A 397 -22.73 -5.01 11.67
CA LEU A 397 -22.84 -3.71 11.01
C LEU A 397 -24.17 -3.00 11.31
N GLU A 398 -25.14 -3.69 11.91
CA GLU A 398 -26.52 -3.23 12.08
C GLU A 398 -26.77 -2.48 13.41
N GLY A 399 -25.72 -2.27 14.21
CA GLY A 399 -25.76 -1.44 15.43
C GLY A 399 -26.45 -2.06 16.65
N GLY A 400 -26.92 -3.31 16.57
CA GLY A 400 -27.57 -4.03 17.66
C GLY A 400 -26.65 -5.01 18.42
N MET A 401 -27.20 -5.70 19.41
CA MET A 401 -26.49 -6.76 20.17
C MET A 401 -26.32 -8.08 19.39
N ALA A 402 -26.92 -8.20 18.19
CA ALA A 402 -26.86 -9.41 17.37
C ALA A 402 -25.43 -9.64 16.85
N CYS A 403 -24.87 -10.83 17.09
CA CYS A 403 -23.47 -11.17 16.80
C CYS A 403 -22.42 -10.27 17.51
N GLY A 404 -22.83 -9.37 18.42
CA GLY A 404 -21.91 -8.61 19.25
C GLY A 404 -21.11 -9.55 20.15
N GLY A 405 -19.80 -9.30 20.29
CA GLY A 405 -18.91 -10.17 21.05
C GLY A 405 -18.40 -11.40 20.28
N VAL A 406 -18.87 -11.65 19.03
CA VAL A 406 -18.39 -12.78 18.22
C VAL A 406 -17.11 -12.42 17.47
N VAL A 407 -16.06 -13.22 17.68
CA VAL A 407 -14.83 -13.21 16.87
C VAL A 407 -14.96 -14.24 15.76
N GLY A 408 -14.59 -13.86 14.54
CA GLY A 408 -14.43 -14.77 13.40
C GLY A 408 -12.97 -14.86 12.97
N VAL A 409 -12.54 -16.03 12.51
CA VAL A 409 -11.15 -16.31 12.11
C VAL A 409 -11.15 -17.08 10.79
N VAL A 410 -10.27 -16.69 9.86
CA VAL A 410 -10.01 -17.43 8.61
C VAL A 410 -8.54 -17.25 8.21
N ASP A 411 -7.93 -18.29 7.61
CA ASP A 411 -6.67 -18.18 6.89
C ASP A 411 -6.92 -18.36 5.38
N VAL A 412 -6.39 -17.44 4.58
CA VAL A 412 -6.64 -17.35 3.14
C VAL A 412 -5.34 -17.58 2.39
N PRO A 413 -5.21 -18.60 1.51
CA PRO A 413 -3.97 -18.82 0.77
C PRO A 413 -3.76 -17.72 -0.28
N TYR A 414 -2.49 -17.45 -0.62
CA TYR A 414 -2.09 -16.51 -1.70
C TYR A 414 -2.85 -16.71 -3.01
N LEU A 415 -3.20 -17.97 -3.33
CA LEU A 415 -3.94 -18.33 -4.54
C LEU A 415 -5.35 -17.68 -4.58
N VAL A 416 -5.96 -17.36 -3.45
CA VAL A 416 -7.29 -16.71 -3.38
C VAL A 416 -7.15 -15.19 -3.29
N LEU A 417 -6.38 -14.70 -2.31
CA LEU A 417 -6.08 -13.28 -2.09
C LEU A 417 -4.59 -13.08 -1.88
N GLU A 418 -4.04 -12.07 -2.54
CA GLU A 418 -2.71 -11.52 -2.23
C GLU A 418 -2.85 -10.27 -1.33
N PRO A 419 -1.93 -10.06 -0.38
CA PRO A 419 -1.89 -8.85 0.45
C PRO A 419 -1.41 -7.63 -0.36
N THR A 420 -1.68 -6.43 0.15
CA THR A 420 -1.06 -5.19 -0.32
C THR A 420 0.42 -5.13 0.06
N HIS A 421 1.15 -4.16 -0.50
CA HIS A 421 2.58 -3.95 -0.28
C HIS A 421 3.00 -3.91 1.21
N ASN A 422 2.16 -3.34 2.09
CA ASN A 422 2.43 -3.23 3.54
C ASN A 422 1.85 -4.41 4.36
N LYS A 423 1.13 -5.33 3.70
CA LYS A 423 0.47 -6.50 4.30
C LYS A 423 -0.52 -6.17 5.42
N GLN A 424 -1.20 -5.01 5.33
CA GLN A 424 -2.29 -4.62 6.24
C GLN A 424 -3.64 -4.45 5.54
N ASP A 425 -3.72 -4.77 4.25
CA ASP A 425 -4.96 -4.98 3.51
C ASP A 425 -4.72 -5.94 2.33
N PHE A 426 -5.73 -6.22 1.51
CA PHE A 426 -5.65 -7.12 0.36
C PHE A 426 -5.62 -6.37 -0.98
N ALA A 427 -4.83 -6.87 -1.94
CA ALA A 427 -4.66 -6.24 -3.25
C ALA A 427 -5.94 -6.30 -4.11
N ASP A 428 -6.77 -7.34 -3.93
CA ASP A 428 -8.06 -7.49 -4.60
C ASP A 428 -9.22 -7.11 -3.67
N ALA A 429 -9.51 -5.82 -3.61
CA ALA A 429 -10.58 -5.27 -2.78
C ALA A 429 -11.99 -5.69 -3.21
N LYS A 430 -12.21 -6.18 -4.45
CA LYS A 430 -13.52 -6.70 -4.89
C LYS A 430 -13.81 -8.03 -4.20
N GLU A 431 -12.80 -8.90 -4.16
CA GLU A 431 -12.87 -10.25 -3.59
C GLU A 431 -12.76 -10.24 -2.07
N TYR A 432 -11.94 -9.36 -1.49
CA TYR A 432 -11.93 -9.19 -0.03
C TYR A 432 -13.31 -8.79 0.51
N ARG A 433 -14.03 -7.89 -0.19
CA ARG A 433 -15.43 -7.56 0.13
C ARG A 433 -16.40 -8.72 -0.15
N HIS A 434 -16.09 -9.65 -1.06
CA HIS A 434 -16.88 -10.87 -1.25
C HIS A 434 -16.66 -11.87 -0.10
N LEU A 435 -15.41 -12.09 0.31
CA LEU A 435 -15.04 -12.88 1.48
C LEU A 435 -15.72 -12.35 2.75
N LEU A 436 -15.66 -11.04 3.00
CA LEU A 436 -16.34 -10.45 4.17
C LEU A 436 -17.85 -10.68 4.15
N ARG A 437 -18.53 -10.52 3.00
CA ARG A 437 -19.97 -10.82 2.89
C ARG A 437 -20.27 -12.30 3.20
N ALA A 438 -19.50 -13.22 2.62
CA ALA A 438 -19.64 -14.64 2.92
C ALA A 438 -19.41 -14.93 4.42
N MET A 439 -18.39 -14.35 5.05
CA MET A 439 -18.20 -14.47 6.50
C MET A 439 -19.39 -13.89 7.29
N GLY A 440 -20.05 -12.83 6.81
CA GLY A 440 -21.27 -12.27 7.41
C GLY A 440 -22.49 -13.19 7.34
N GLU A 441 -22.71 -13.87 6.21
CA GLU A 441 -23.77 -14.88 6.05
C GLU A 441 -23.56 -16.07 7.01
N TYR A 442 -22.33 -16.57 7.09
CA TYR A 442 -21.97 -17.68 7.99
C TYR A 442 -21.93 -17.25 9.47
N LEU A 443 -21.61 -16.00 9.79
CA LEU A 443 -21.71 -15.44 11.14
C LEU A 443 -23.16 -15.40 11.62
N ALA A 444 -24.10 -15.02 10.75
CA ALA A 444 -25.53 -15.07 11.07
C ALA A 444 -26.01 -16.52 11.31
N GLN A 445 -25.49 -17.51 10.56
CA GLN A 445 -25.73 -18.92 10.85
C GLN A 445 -25.15 -19.33 12.21
N TYR A 446 -23.91 -18.94 12.52
CA TYR A 446 -23.28 -19.25 13.82
C TYR A 446 -24.14 -18.74 14.99
N TRP A 447 -24.68 -17.52 14.89
CA TRP A 447 -25.55 -16.93 15.91
C TRP A 447 -26.88 -17.68 16.07
N LYS A 448 -27.48 -18.18 14.97
CA LYS A 448 -28.62 -19.13 15.03
C LYS A 448 -28.21 -20.44 15.73
N ASP A 449 -27.07 -21.01 15.34
CA ASP A 449 -26.59 -22.34 15.73
C ASP A 449 -26.18 -22.50 17.21
N ILE A 450 -25.82 -21.39 17.88
CA ILE A 450 -25.50 -21.35 19.32
C ILE A 450 -26.69 -21.00 20.22
N GLY A 451 -27.81 -20.54 19.65
CA GLY A 451 -29.08 -20.33 20.37
C GLY A 451 -29.09 -19.22 21.43
N ILE A 452 -28.10 -18.33 21.50
CA ILE A 452 -28.03 -17.26 22.51
C ILE A 452 -29.29 -16.38 22.51
N ALA A 453 -29.81 -16.05 21.32
CA ALA A 453 -31.05 -15.27 21.19
C ALA A 453 -32.26 -15.96 21.85
N GLN A 454 -32.35 -17.29 21.82
CA GLN A 454 -33.45 -18.07 22.43
C GLN A 454 -33.34 -18.13 23.96
N LYS A 455 -32.11 -18.06 24.49
CA LYS A 455 -31.86 -18.01 25.95
C LYS A 455 -32.01 -16.59 26.54
N GLY A 456 -32.00 -15.57 25.68
CA GLY A 456 -32.03 -14.15 26.05
C GLY A 456 -30.62 -13.57 26.10
N ILE A 457 -30.32 -12.64 25.18
CA ILE A 457 -28.97 -12.10 24.97
C ILE A 457 -28.43 -11.40 26.23
N VAL A 458 -29.26 -10.64 26.95
CA VAL A 458 -28.85 -9.94 28.18
C VAL A 458 -28.47 -10.94 29.27
N LYS A 459 -29.34 -11.93 29.56
CA LYS A 459 -29.09 -12.99 30.55
C LYS A 459 -27.80 -13.77 30.29
N PHE A 460 -27.48 -14.04 29.02
CA PHE A 460 -26.22 -14.67 28.63
C PHE A 460 -24.99 -13.83 29.02
N TRP A 461 -25.04 -12.51 28.85
CA TRP A 461 -23.95 -11.62 29.24
C TRP A 461 -23.89 -11.38 30.76
N ASP A 462 -25.03 -11.38 31.44
CA ASP A 462 -25.12 -11.33 32.90
C ASP A 462 -24.45 -12.57 33.54
N GLU A 463 -24.65 -13.76 32.97
CA GLU A 463 -24.05 -15.02 33.44
C GLU A 463 -22.50 -14.98 33.47
N PHE A 464 -21.89 -14.22 32.58
CA PHE A 464 -20.42 -14.01 32.52
C PHE A 464 -19.94 -12.73 33.23
N GLY A 465 -20.85 -11.99 33.85
CA GLY A 465 -20.56 -10.86 34.75
C GLY A 465 -20.62 -9.48 34.10
N TYR A 466 -21.23 -9.29 32.92
CA TYR A 466 -21.35 -7.98 32.28
C TYR A 466 -22.51 -7.14 32.82
N LEU A 467 -22.50 -6.87 34.13
CA LEU A 467 -23.54 -6.15 34.87
C LEU A 467 -23.72 -4.67 34.45
N SER A 468 -22.87 -4.17 33.53
CA SER A 468 -22.89 -2.79 33.02
C SER A 468 -23.67 -2.70 31.70
N ALA A 469 -24.56 -1.71 31.62
CA ALA A 469 -25.27 -1.34 30.39
C ALA A 469 -24.35 -0.80 29.28
N ASN A 470 -23.20 -0.19 29.62
CA ASN A 470 -22.18 0.17 28.62
C ASN A 470 -21.54 -1.10 28.05
N TRP A 471 -21.65 -1.29 26.73
CA TRP A 471 -21.10 -2.45 26.02
C TRP A 471 -19.58 -2.59 26.20
N ASN A 472 -18.86 -1.46 26.24
CA ASN A 472 -17.39 -1.42 26.30
C ASN A 472 -16.83 -1.71 27.70
N SER A 473 -17.67 -1.76 28.74
CA SER A 473 -17.25 -2.14 30.09
C SER A 473 -16.78 -3.59 30.14
N VAL A 474 -15.65 -3.81 30.83
CA VAL A 474 -15.14 -5.15 31.17
C VAL A 474 -16.13 -5.91 32.07
N PRO A 475 -16.15 -7.26 32.04
CA PRO A 475 -16.99 -8.04 32.93
C PRO A 475 -16.48 -7.98 34.39
N SER A 476 -17.36 -8.29 35.34
CA SER A 476 -17.03 -8.36 36.75
C SER A 476 -15.85 -9.32 37.04
N ASN A 477 -14.99 -8.88 37.96
CA ASN A 477 -13.82 -9.60 38.45
C ASN A 477 -14.09 -10.41 39.73
N GLU A 478 -15.36 -10.54 40.13
CA GLU A 478 -15.75 -11.47 41.20
C GLU A 478 -15.39 -12.92 40.83
N LEU A 479 -14.98 -13.68 41.84
CA LEU A 479 -14.50 -15.06 41.67
C LEU A 479 -15.52 -15.98 40.99
N ARG A 480 -16.83 -15.76 41.21
CA ARG A 480 -17.91 -16.52 40.54
C ARG A 480 -17.90 -16.36 39.02
N PHE A 481 -17.77 -15.14 38.52
CA PHE A 481 -17.80 -14.85 37.08
C PHE A 481 -16.50 -15.26 36.40
N ARG A 482 -15.34 -15.04 37.05
CA ARG A 482 -14.04 -15.53 36.57
C ARG A 482 -14.00 -17.05 36.46
N ARG A 483 -14.49 -17.76 37.48
CA ARG A 483 -14.67 -19.23 37.42
C ARG A 483 -15.60 -19.64 36.28
N ARG A 484 -16.75 -18.97 36.11
CA ARG A 484 -17.72 -19.28 35.05
C ARG A 484 -17.13 -19.13 33.65
N ARG A 485 -16.35 -18.07 33.38
CA ARG A 485 -15.66 -17.89 32.09
C ARG A 485 -14.50 -18.87 31.89
N ALA A 486 -13.69 -19.11 32.93
CA ALA A 486 -12.56 -20.05 32.88
C ALA A 486 -12.96 -21.53 32.74
N MET A 487 -14.19 -21.91 33.11
CA MET A 487 -14.74 -23.25 32.83
C MET A 487 -15.07 -23.47 31.35
N GLU A 488 -15.36 -22.40 30.61
CA GLU A 488 -15.84 -22.44 29.22
C GLU A 488 -14.72 -22.28 28.17
N ILE A 489 -13.59 -21.66 28.55
CA ILE A 489 -12.42 -21.46 27.68
C ILE A 489 -11.24 -22.28 28.24
N PRO A 490 -10.84 -23.39 27.59
CA PRO A 490 -9.76 -24.23 28.08
C PRO A 490 -8.40 -23.54 27.93
N VAL A 491 -7.58 -23.60 28.97
CA VAL A 491 -6.22 -23.02 28.96
C VAL A 491 -5.33 -23.84 28.03
N THR A 492 -4.84 -23.20 26.96
CA THR A 492 -3.84 -23.79 26.05
C THR A 492 -2.50 -23.08 26.22
N ILE A 493 -1.41 -23.85 26.17
CA ILE A 493 -0.05 -23.37 26.43
C ILE A 493 0.96 -24.06 25.52
N GLN A 494 2.02 -23.37 25.13
CA GLN A 494 3.07 -23.91 24.26
C GLN A 494 4.26 -24.40 25.08
N CYS A 495 4.68 -25.65 24.86
CA CYS A 495 5.91 -26.20 25.44
C CYS A 495 7.15 -25.48 24.90
N ASP A 496 7.98 -24.93 25.78
CA ASP A 496 9.18 -24.17 25.41
C ASP A 496 10.27 -25.02 24.74
N LYS A 497 10.30 -26.34 25.03
CA LYS A 497 11.30 -27.28 24.48
C LYS A 497 10.94 -27.86 23.11
N CYS A 498 9.67 -28.22 22.88
CA CYS A 498 9.26 -28.92 21.65
C CYS A 498 8.23 -28.15 20.80
N LEU A 499 7.88 -26.91 21.17
CA LEU A 499 6.97 -26.00 20.46
C LEU A 499 5.54 -26.53 20.24
N LYS A 500 5.20 -27.71 20.79
CA LYS A 500 3.87 -28.30 20.76
C LYS A 500 2.94 -27.55 21.70
N TRP A 501 1.69 -27.38 21.26
CA TRP A 501 0.60 -26.88 22.10
C TRP A 501 0.00 -28.01 22.94
N ARG A 502 -0.20 -27.73 24.22
CA ARG A 502 -0.91 -28.59 25.17
C ARG A 502 -2.17 -27.90 25.66
N THR A 503 -3.21 -28.70 25.92
CA THR A 503 -4.41 -28.26 26.63
C THR A 503 -4.27 -28.66 28.09
N LEU A 504 -4.45 -27.73 29.02
CA LEU A 504 -4.42 -28.02 30.45
C LEU A 504 -5.85 -28.34 30.94
N PRO A 505 -6.04 -29.37 31.80
CA PRO A 505 -7.35 -29.64 32.40
C PRO A 505 -7.77 -28.51 33.33
N PHE A 506 -9.07 -28.24 33.41
CA PHE A 506 -9.60 -27.24 34.34
C PHE A 506 -9.40 -27.71 35.80
N GLN A 507 -8.90 -26.82 36.64
CA GLN A 507 -8.76 -26.99 38.08
C GLN A 507 -9.20 -25.70 38.77
N MET A 508 -9.85 -25.77 39.93
CA MET A 508 -10.34 -24.58 40.63
C MET A 508 -9.21 -23.62 41.03
N ASP A 509 -8.02 -24.16 41.34
CA ASP A 509 -6.81 -23.41 41.69
C ASP A 509 -5.95 -23.05 40.47
N ALA A 510 -6.38 -23.42 39.26
CA ALA A 510 -5.80 -22.96 38.00
C ALA A 510 -6.44 -21.67 37.48
N VAL A 511 -7.57 -21.23 38.07
CA VAL A 511 -8.16 -19.92 37.79
C VAL A 511 -7.17 -18.85 38.26
N ASP A 512 -6.87 -17.89 37.37
CA ASP A 512 -5.86 -16.83 37.56
C ASP A 512 -4.38 -17.29 37.69
N LYS A 513 -4.10 -18.60 37.65
CA LYS A 513 -2.75 -19.17 37.81
C LYS A 513 -1.81 -18.71 36.69
N ARG A 514 -0.83 -17.87 37.03
CA ARG A 514 0.25 -17.47 36.12
C ARG A 514 1.26 -18.60 35.96
N TYR A 515 1.09 -19.43 34.94
CA TYR A 515 2.11 -20.38 34.48
C TYR A 515 3.42 -19.64 34.13
N PRO A 516 4.61 -20.23 34.37
CA PRO A 516 5.88 -19.59 34.02
C PRO A 516 6.11 -19.59 32.51
N ASP A 517 6.90 -18.64 32.02
CA ASP A 517 7.19 -18.51 30.59
C ASP A 517 7.99 -19.71 30.04
N SER A 518 8.85 -20.31 30.88
CA SER A 518 9.64 -21.52 30.60
C SER A 518 8.85 -22.83 30.73
N TRP A 519 7.50 -22.79 30.61
CA TRP A 519 6.65 -23.98 30.75
C TRP A 519 6.98 -25.06 29.70
N VAL A 520 7.07 -26.31 30.14
CA VAL A 520 7.36 -27.49 29.31
C VAL A 520 6.35 -28.60 29.56
N CYS A 521 6.23 -29.58 28.65
CA CYS A 521 5.24 -30.67 28.78
C CYS A 521 5.23 -31.32 30.16
N LEU A 522 6.40 -31.54 30.80
CA LEU A 522 6.53 -32.20 32.11
C LEU A 522 5.81 -31.44 33.25
N MET A 523 5.38 -30.20 33.00
CA MET A 523 4.58 -29.37 33.90
C MET A 523 3.07 -29.45 33.60
N ASN A 524 2.63 -30.43 32.79
CA ASN A 524 1.23 -30.71 32.52
C ASN A 524 0.71 -31.79 33.49
N PRO A 525 -0.39 -31.54 34.23
CA PRO A 525 -1.01 -32.57 35.06
C PRO A 525 -1.73 -33.68 34.27
N ASP A 526 -1.91 -33.56 32.94
CA ASP A 526 -2.38 -34.67 32.09
C ASP A 526 -1.22 -35.58 31.64
N GLY A 527 -1.17 -36.79 32.20
CA GLY A 527 -0.19 -37.85 31.87
C GLY A 527 -0.27 -38.41 30.44
N ASN A 528 -1.19 -37.95 29.60
CA ASN A 528 -1.18 -38.20 28.15
C ASN A 528 -0.38 -37.14 27.37
N GLN A 529 -0.11 -36.00 28.00
CA GLN A 529 0.48 -34.79 27.39
C GLN A 529 1.69 -34.24 28.18
N ASP A 530 2.12 -34.94 29.23
CA ASP A 530 3.26 -34.66 30.10
C ASP A 530 4.64 -34.71 29.42
N ARG A 531 4.72 -35.32 28.24
CA ARG A 531 5.99 -35.61 27.55
C ARG A 531 6.11 -34.94 26.19
N CYS A 532 7.34 -34.76 25.71
CA CYS A 532 7.63 -33.93 24.52
C CYS A 532 7.46 -34.70 23.20
N ASP A 533 7.62 -36.02 23.22
CA ASP A 533 7.37 -36.99 22.14
C ASP A 533 5.88 -37.12 21.82
N ALA A 534 5.01 -37.17 22.85
CA ALA A 534 3.56 -37.36 22.69
C ALA A 534 2.96 -36.40 21.63
N PRO A 535 2.03 -36.88 20.78
CA PRO A 535 1.50 -36.10 19.65
C PRO A 535 0.81 -34.81 20.10
N GLU A 536 0.76 -33.79 19.25
CA GLU A 536 -0.05 -32.59 19.54
C GLU A 536 -1.54 -32.91 19.32
N GLN A 537 -2.36 -32.55 20.30
CA GLN A 537 -3.81 -32.69 20.20
C GLN A 537 -4.35 -31.64 19.21
N LYS A 538 -4.91 -32.11 18.09
CA LYS A 538 -5.62 -31.24 17.13
C LYS A 538 -6.93 -30.73 17.75
N GLN A 539 -7.29 -29.48 17.48
CA GLN A 539 -8.58 -28.94 17.89
C GLN A 539 -9.71 -29.53 17.05
N ASN A 540 -10.51 -30.41 17.64
CA ASN A 540 -11.74 -30.92 17.03
C ASN A 540 -12.90 -29.92 17.24
N LEU A 541 -12.92 -28.87 16.43
CA LEU A 541 -14.01 -27.88 16.44
C LEU A 541 -15.28 -28.49 15.82
N PRO A 542 -16.47 -28.36 16.46
CA PRO A 542 -17.73 -28.79 15.87
C PRO A 542 -17.97 -28.10 14.51
N ILE A 543 -18.29 -28.91 13.50
CA ILE A 543 -18.56 -28.41 12.14
C ILE A 543 -20.03 -28.00 12.04
N GLY A 544 -20.27 -26.70 11.83
CA GLY A 544 -21.58 -26.17 11.48
C GLY A 544 -21.80 -26.16 9.96
N VAL A 545 -23.07 -26.06 9.56
CA VAL A 545 -23.50 -26.06 8.15
C VAL A 545 -24.33 -24.81 7.88
N LEU A 546 -24.02 -24.06 6.82
CA LEU A 546 -24.85 -22.95 6.38
C LEU A 546 -26.21 -23.49 5.89
N LYS A 547 -27.25 -23.31 6.69
CA LYS A 547 -28.63 -23.58 6.28
C LYS A 547 -29.04 -22.41 5.38
N LYS A 548 -28.93 -22.62 4.07
CA LYS A 548 -29.52 -21.73 3.07
C LYS A 548 -31.04 -21.84 3.23
N ASP A 549 -31.62 -20.92 4.00
CA ASP A 549 -33.08 -20.79 4.13
C ASP A 549 -33.65 -20.71 2.70
N ILE A 550 -34.47 -21.70 2.31
CA ILE A 550 -35.13 -21.72 1.01
C ILE A 550 -36.25 -20.68 1.08
N LYS A 551 -35.90 -19.40 0.90
CA LYS A 551 -36.85 -18.28 0.84
C LYS A 551 -38.03 -18.69 -0.05
N SER A 552 -39.25 -18.53 0.47
CA SER A 552 -40.49 -18.78 -0.27
C SER A 552 -40.45 -18.01 -1.60
N SER A 553 -41.28 -18.42 -2.57
CA SER A 553 -41.53 -17.58 -3.74
C SER A 553 -41.98 -16.18 -3.30
N GLU A 554 -42.79 -16.11 -2.23
CA GLU A 554 -43.27 -14.87 -1.62
C GLU A 554 -42.18 -14.09 -0.89
N ASP A 555 -41.24 -14.75 -0.19
CA ASP A 555 -40.10 -14.08 0.44
C ASP A 555 -39.15 -13.52 -0.61
N LYS A 556 -38.92 -14.24 -1.71
CA LYS A 556 -38.15 -13.75 -2.86
C LYS A 556 -38.86 -12.58 -3.53
N GLN A 557 -40.19 -12.65 -3.65
CA GLN A 557 -41.02 -11.56 -4.17
C GLN A 557 -40.97 -10.34 -3.25
N LYS A 558 -40.97 -10.50 -1.92
CA LYS A 558 -40.75 -9.43 -0.94
C LYS A 558 -39.34 -8.85 -1.04
N ASP A 559 -38.29 -9.67 -1.01
CA ASP A 559 -36.88 -9.26 -1.16
C ASP A 559 -36.68 -8.45 -2.44
N LEU A 560 -37.29 -8.91 -3.53
CA LEU A 560 -37.25 -8.25 -4.84
C LEU A 560 -38.06 -6.95 -4.84
N SER A 561 -39.27 -6.94 -4.27
CA SER A 561 -40.12 -5.74 -4.18
C SER A 561 -39.49 -4.68 -3.27
N GLU A 562 -38.81 -5.08 -2.22
CA GLU A 562 -38.11 -4.17 -1.30
C GLU A 562 -36.78 -3.67 -1.89
N LYS A 563 -36.06 -4.49 -2.66
CA LYS A 563 -34.92 -4.02 -3.47
C LYS A 563 -35.35 -3.10 -4.62
N ILE A 564 -36.49 -3.38 -5.26
CA ILE A 564 -37.12 -2.48 -6.24
C ILE A 564 -37.52 -1.18 -5.55
N ARG A 565 -38.15 -1.23 -4.37
CA ARG A 565 -38.50 -0.05 -3.56
C ARG A 565 -37.26 0.76 -3.17
N GLN A 566 -36.19 0.14 -2.67
CA GLN A 566 -34.93 0.83 -2.37
C GLN A 566 -34.25 1.41 -3.62
N GLN A 567 -34.34 0.74 -4.78
CA GLN A 567 -33.87 1.29 -6.05
C GLN A 567 -34.76 2.42 -6.56
N GLN A 568 -36.07 2.38 -6.33
CA GLN A 568 -37.02 3.45 -6.64
C GLN A 568 -36.83 4.65 -5.70
N GLU A 569 -36.64 4.45 -4.40
CA GLU A 569 -36.27 5.48 -3.43
C GLU A 569 -34.92 6.12 -3.79
N LYS A 570 -33.93 5.32 -4.25
CA LYS A 570 -32.69 5.87 -4.85
C LYS A 570 -32.96 6.66 -6.13
N LEU A 571 -33.70 6.12 -7.09
CA LEU A 571 -34.05 6.78 -8.35
C LEU A 571 -34.81 8.10 -8.11
N GLU A 572 -35.77 8.11 -7.19
CA GLU A 572 -36.46 9.32 -6.74
C GLU A 572 -35.51 10.30 -6.05
N SER A 573 -34.58 9.84 -5.21
CA SER A 573 -33.58 10.74 -4.60
C SER A 573 -32.70 11.40 -5.66
N MET A 574 -32.35 10.68 -6.74
CA MET A 574 -31.61 11.22 -7.89
C MET A 574 -32.48 12.10 -8.81
N GLN A 575 -33.79 11.81 -8.94
CA GLN A 575 -34.74 12.63 -9.73
C GLN A 575 -35.23 13.88 -8.98
N LYS A 576 -35.13 13.89 -7.64
CA LYS A 576 -35.38 15.07 -6.79
C LYS A 576 -34.22 16.09 -6.88
N THR A 577 -33.05 15.70 -7.39
CA THR A 577 -32.09 16.65 -7.98
C THR A 577 -32.63 17.19 -9.32
N THR A 578 -32.84 18.50 -9.39
CA THR A 578 -33.70 19.17 -10.38
C THR A 578 -33.27 18.97 -11.84
N THR A 579 -34.18 18.45 -12.68
CA THR A 579 -34.05 18.58 -14.14
C THR A 579 -34.56 19.94 -14.61
N VAL A 580 -33.64 20.90 -14.75
CA VAL A 580 -33.90 22.19 -15.44
C VAL A 580 -34.32 21.91 -16.89
N LYS A 581 -35.46 22.46 -17.31
CA LYS A 581 -36.02 22.25 -18.66
C LYS A 581 -36.31 23.54 -19.43
N SER A 582 -36.07 24.71 -18.83
CA SER A 582 -36.17 26.00 -19.51
C SER A 582 -35.07 26.97 -19.08
N ALA A 583 -34.79 27.98 -19.91
CA ALA A 583 -33.90 29.08 -19.55
C ALA A 583 -34.50 30.04 -18.50
N ALA A 584 -35.79 29.91 -18.17
CA ALA A 584 -36.46 30.74 -17.16
C ALA A 584 -36.18 30.26 -15.72
N ASP A 585 -35.94 28.95 -15.54
CA ASP A 585 -35.71 28.34 -14.22
C ASP A 585 -34.43 28.88 -13.52
N ILE A 586 -33.48 29.35 -14.32
CA ILE A 586 -32.19 29.93 -13.87
C ILE A 586 -32.40 31.16 -12.96
N LYS A 587 -33.53 31.88 -13.10
CA LYS A 587 -33.86 33.06 -12.27
C LYS A 587 -34.64 32.74 -10.99
N ARG A 588 -34.68 31.47 -10.54
CA ARG A 588 -35.41 31.04 -9.33
C ARG A 588 -34.61 30.22 -8.32
N LEU A 589 -33.28 30.17 -8.45
CA LEU A 589 -32.42 29.79 -7.33
C LEU A 589 -32.36 30.95 -6.32
N PRO A 590 -32.67 30.74 -5.03
CA PRO A 590 -32.49 31.76 -4.01
C PRO A 590 -31.00 32.07 -3.84
N LEU A 591 -30.61 33.28 -4.25
CA LEU A 591 -29.37 33.91 -3.80
C LEU A 591 -29.69 34.73 -2.56
N ASP A 592 -29.36 34.23 -1.38
CA ASP A 592 -29.06 35.07 -0.22
C ASP A 592 -28.27 34.27 0.83
N VAL A 593 -27.14 34.84 1.27
CA VAL A 593 -26.38 34.40 2.44
C VAL A 593 -26.26 35.59 3.37
N GLY A 594 -27.34 35.89 4.07
CA GLY A 594 -27.42 36.95 5.09
C GLY A 594 -26.83 36.50 6.43
N THR A 595 -26.29 37.44 7.21
CA THR A 595 -25.52 37.15 8.43
C THR A 595 -26.23 37.54 9.73
N LYS A 596 -26.04 36.72 10.78
CA LYS A 596 -26.29 36.99 12.22
C LYS A 596 -27.76 37.19 12.66
N PRO A 597 -28.06 37.14 13.98
CA PRO A 597 -27.52 36.26 15.04
C PRO A 597 -28.67 35.45 15.73
N ALA A 598 -28.42 34.88 16.91
CA ALA A 598 -29.38 34.04 17.65
C ALA A 598 -30.05 34.75 18.84
N GLU A 599 -31.24 34.28 19.23
CA GLU A 599 -31.89 34.55 20.54
C GLU A 599 -32.80 33.36 20.97
N GLU A 600 -33.37 33.36 22.18
CA GLU A 600 -33.73 32.12 22.90
C GLU A 600 -35.24 31.69 22.94
N ARG A 601 -35.46 30.45 23.44
CA ARG A 601 -36.64 29.93 24.21
C ARG A 601 -37.96 29.47 23.53
N THR A 602 -38.00 28.16 23.26
CA THR A 602 -39.11 27.23 23.64
C THR A 602 -40.51 27.48 23.00
N PRO A 603 -41.63 26.78 23.35
CA PRO A 603 -42.10 25.67 22.50
C PRO A 603 -43.54 25.80 21.92
N GLN A 604 -43.91 24.78 21.12
CA GLN A 604 -45.24 24.32 20.63
C GLN A 604 -46.54 24.73 21.40
N PRO A 605 -47.77 24.58 20.81
CA PRO A 605 -48.16 24.21 19.42
C PRO A 605 -49.42 24.95 18.83
N THR A 606 -49.96 24.43 17.69
CA THR A 606 -51.38 24.45 17.21
C THR A 606 -51.93 25.46 16.17
N ARG A 607 -52.14 24.94 14.94
CA ARG A 607 -53.45 24.67 14.27
C ARG A 607 -54.38 25.81 13.79
N SER A 608 -54.79 25.69 12.51
CA SER A 608 -55.98 26.30 11.85
C SER A 608 -55.90 27.80 11.46
N SER A 609 -56.66 28.33 10.47
CA SER A 609 -57.26 27.76 9.23
C SER A 609 -57.91 28.88 8.37
N GLN A 610 -58.15 28.63 7.06
CA GLN A 610 -59.08 29.37 6.15
C GLN A 610 -58.70 30.85 5.80
N ARG A 611 -59.13 31.52 4.70
CA ARG A 611 -59.75 31.15 3.39
C ARG A 611 -59.87 32.40 2.47
N ALA A 612 -59.60 32.25 1.15
CA ALA A 612 -60.04 33.08 -0.01
C ALA A 612 -59.57 34.55 -0.26
N ALA A 613 -58.94 34.78 -1.44
CA ALA A 613 -59.33 35.64 -2.61
C ALA A 613 -60.08 37.01 -2.42
N PRO A 614 -59.94 38.03 -3.33
CA PRO A 614 -59.76 37.89 -4.80
C PRO A 614 -58.93 38.97 -5.59
N ARG A 615 -58.99 38.83 -6.94
CA ARG A 615 -58.65 39.70 -8.11
C ARG A 615 -58.84 41.24 -7.94
N PRO A 616 -58.22 42.17 -8.76
CA PRO A 616 -58.38 42.17 -10.25
C PRO A 616 -57.41 42.94 -11.23
N ARG A 617 -57.66 42.71 -12.54
CA ARG A 617 -57.50 43.58 -13.76
C ARG A 617 -56.14 43.87 -14.45
N SER A 618 -56.19 43.78 -15.79
CA SER A 618 -55.25 44.28 -16.86
C SER A 618 -55.73 45.66 -17.39
N PRO A 619 -55.07 46.40 -18.34
CA PRO A 619 -54.69 46.00 -19.73
C PRO A 619 -53.42 46.77 -20.28
N PRO A 620 -53.21 47.13 -21.57
CA PRO A 620 -53.56 46.55 -22.90
C PRO A 620 -52.31 46.24 -23.80
N LEU A 621 -52.51 45.93 -25.10
CA LEU A 621 -51.49 45.73 -26.17
C LEU A 621 -51.51 46.89 -27.21
N PRO A 622 -50.48 47.03 -28.07
CA PRO A 622 -50.53 46.47 -29.44
C PRO A 622 -49.16 45.99 -30.00
N ALA A 623 -48.99 45.51 -31.24
CA ALA A 623 -49.69 44.51 -32.09
C ALA A 623 -48.98 44.43 -33.49
N VAL A 624 -49.36 43.44 -34.33
CA VAL A 624 -49.10 43.35 -35.82
C VAL A 624 -47.66 43.00 -36.27
N VAL A 625 -47.37 42.18 -37.31
CA VAL A 625 -47.95 40.98 -38.01
C VAL A 625 -46.89 40.54 -39.08
N ARG A 626 -46.76 39.39 -39.79
CA ARG A 626 -47.40 38.07 -40.11
C ARG A 626 -46.27 36.98 -39.97
N LYS A 627 -46.28 35.70 -40.40
CA LYS A 627 -47.14 34.75 -41.18
C LYS A 627 -46.84 33.33 -40.58
N VAL A 628 -47.73 32.38 -40.27
CA VAL A 628 -48.83 31.69 -41.02
C VAL A 628 -48.24 30.64 -42.01
N VAL A 629 -48.22 29.31 -41.75
CA VAL A 629 -49.28 28.23 -41.74
C VAL A 629 -48.92 27.17 -42.82
N SER A 630 -49.19 25.85 -42.80
CA SER A 630 -49.61 24.88 -41.75
C SER A 630 -49.42 23.38 -42.17
N GLN A 631 -49.50 22.51 -41.15
CA GLN A 631 -50.18 21.19 -41.03
C GLN A 631 -51.43 20.88 -41.92
N PRO A 632 -52.08 19.66 -41.89
CA PRO A 632 -51.75 18.35 -41.25
C PRO A 632 -52.17 17.02 -42.00
N GLN A 633 -51.98 15.88 -41.31
CA GLN A 633 -52.91 14.70 -41.15
C GLN A 633 -52.85 13.39 -42.01
N VAL A 634 -52.56 12.28 -41.29
CA VAL A 634 -53.09 10.87 -41.25
C VAL A 634 -54.27 10.51 -42.22
N ALA A 635 -54.47 9.29 -42.75
CA ALA A 635 -54.25 7.93 -42.19
C ALA A 635 -54.44 6.71 -43.17
N LYS A 636 -54.20 5.48 -42.64
CA LYS A 636 -54.68 4.12 -43.03
C LYS A 636 -53.79 3.22 -43.95
N THR A 637 -54.13 1.92 -43.95
CA THR A 637 -53.36 0.69 -44.30
C THR A 637 -54.31 -0.37 -44.94
N PRO A 638 -53.88 -1.61 -45.31
CA PRO A 638 -52.74 -2.14 -46.10
C PRO A 638 -53.31 -2.80 -47.42
N PRO A 639 -52.80 -3.89 -48.08
CA PRO A 639 -51.52 -4.66 -48.12
C PRO A 639 -50.92 -4.63 -49.58
N PRO A 640 -50.43 -5.69 -50.32
CA PRO A 640 -49.87 -7.04 -50.01
C PRO A 640 -48.57 -7.49 -50.77
N LYS A 641 -48.09 -8.69 -50.42
CA LYS A 641 -47.26 -9.73 -51.13
C LYS A 641 -46.50 -9.47 -52.47
N ALA A 642 -45.21 -9.89 -52.43
CA ALA A 642 -44.46 -10.78 -53.37
C ALA A 642 -43.54 -10.25 -54.51
N THR A 643 -42.46 -11.04 -54.73
CA THR A 643 -41.33 -11.04 -55.71
C THR A 643 -41.71 -11.75 -57.04
N PRO A 644 -40.87 -11.91 -58.13
CA PRO A 644 -39.38 -11.96 -58.28
C PRO A 644 -38.84 -11.16 -59.52
N PRO A 645 -37.64 -11.37 -60.17
CA PRO A 645 -36.48 -12.30 -60.02
C PRO A 645 -35.11 -11.53 -59.90
N SER A 646 -33.87 -11.94 -60.27
CA SER A 646 -33.27 -13.09 -61.03
C SER A 646 -31.80 -13.47 -60.61
N ARG A 647 -30.85 -13.67 -61.55
CA ARG A 647 -29.46 -14.23 -61.44
C ARG A 647 -28.70 -14.01 -62.79
N PRO A 648 -27.35 -14.20 -62.96
CA PRO A 648 -26.21 -14.53 -62.06
C PRO A 648 -25.08 -13.41 -62.11
N THR A 649 -23.72 -13.54 -62.06
CA THR A 649 -22.70 -14.63 -62.16
C THR A 649 -21.28 -14.24 -61.63
N ARG A 650 -20.46 -15.25 -61.24
CA ARG A 650 -18.97 -15.38 -61.16
C ARG A 650 -18.00 -14.16 -61.25
N THR A 651 -17.24 -13.93 -60.15
CA THR A 651 -15.74 -13.97 -59.96
C THR A 651 -14.75 -13.94 -61.16
N PRO A 652 -13.44 -13.51 -61.07
CA PRO A 652 -12.58 -13.32 -59.86
C PRO A 652 -11.76 -11.96 -59.79
N PRO A 653 -10.41 -11.81 -59.74
CA PRO A 653 -9.73 -11.01 -58.68
C PRO A 653 -8.68 -9.94 -59.16
N ALA A 654 -7.78 -9.49 -58.25
CA ALA A 654 -6.88 -8.32 -58.37
C ALA A 654 -5.49 -8.54 -59.06
N PRO A 655 -4.78 -7.45 -59.45
CA PRO A 655 -3.38 -7.49 -59.94
C PRO A 655 -2.34 -6.63 -59.15
N PRO A 656 -1.01 -6.89 -59.28
CA PRO A 656 0.11 -6.20 -58.59
C PRO A 656 1.04 -5.35 -59.56
N PRO A 657 2.25 -4.84 -59.16
CA PRO A 657 2.96 -3.76 -59.89
C PRO A 657 4.23 -4.14 -60.71
N PRO A 658 4.81 -3.22 -61.52
CA PRO A 658 6.14 -3.33 -62.16
C PRO A 658 7.21 -2.31 -61.65
N SER A 659 8.39 -2.21 -62.32
CA SER A 659 9.64 -1.69 -61.72
C SER A 659 10.74 -1.18 -62.71
N LYS A 660 11.80 -0.51 -62.18
CA LYS A 660 13.26 -0.48 -62.60
C LYS A 660 13.96 0.86 -62.96
N ALA A 661 15.21 0.97 -62.46
CA ALA A 661 16.48 1.43 -63.10
C ALA A 661 16.96 2.92 -63.19
N LYS A 662 18.05 3.19 -62.43
CA LYS A 662 19.32 3.93 -62.72
C LYS A 662 19.39 5.06 -63.78
N SER A 663 20.00 6.21 -63.39
CA SER A 663 21.15 6.84 -64.09
C SER A 663 21.74 8.06 -63.32
N SER A 664 22.87 8.59 -63.81
CA SER A 664 23.65 9.78 -63.36
C SER A 664 24.39 10.35 -64.61
N PRO A 665 25.00 11.56 -64.70
CA PRO A 665 25.62 12.39 -63.64
C PRO A 665 25.38 13.93 -63.78
N ALA A 666 26.32 14.76 -63.27
CA ALA A 666 26.38 16.25 -63.33
C ALA A 666 27.33 16.72 -64.49
N PRO A 667 28.01 17.92 -64.57
CA PRO A 667 28.09 19.13 -63.68
C PRO A 667 28.28 20.54 -64.36
N ALA A 668 28.55 21.57 -63.51
CA ALA A 668 29.39 22.79 -63.76
C ALA A 668 28.87 23.88 -64.75
N THR A 669 29.45 25.09 -64.91
CA THR A 669 30.67 25.84 -64.42
C THR A 669 30.25 27.23 -63.84
N LYS A 670 31.01 28.28 -63.48
CA LYS A 670 32.39 28.87 -63.64
C LYS A 670 32.81 29.57 -62.30
N ALA A 671 34.09 29.73 -61.89
CA ALA A 671 35.21 30.63 -62.28
C ALA A 671 35.06 32.14 -61.90
N THR A 672 36.07 32.90 -61.43
CA THR A 672 37.56 32.74 -61.51
C THR A 672 38.34 33.40 -60.34
N LYS A 673 39.68 33.16 -60.24
CA LYS A 673 40.73 33.64 -59.27
C LYS A 673 41.60 34.80 -59.87
N PRO A 674 42.75 35.33 -59.31
CA PRO A 674 43.66 34.98 -58.17
C PRO A 674 43.68 36.06 -57.03
N ALA A 675 44.68 36.35 -56.16
CA ALA A 675 46.11 36.01 -55.85
C ALA A 675 46.36 36.17 -54.31
N ALA A 676 47.43 35.76 -53.56
CA ALA A 676 48.82 35.26 -53.74
C ALA A 676 49.96 36.33 -53.53
N LYS A 677 51.15 36.08 -52.91
CA LYS A 677 51.78 34.79 -52.49
C LYS A 677 52.57 34.72 -51.10
N PRO A 678 53.89 35.01 -50.87
CA PRO A 678 54.72 34.15 -49.96
C PRO A 678 55.96 34.68 -49.09
N VAL A 679 56.46 33.80 -48.19
CA VAL A 679 57.86 33.58 -47.62
C VAL A 679 58.27 34.11 -46.20
N ALA A 680 58.98 33.23 -45.44
CA ALA A 680 59.43 33.29 -44.02
C ALA A 680 60.96 33.47 -43.84
N PRO A 681 61.53 33.49 -42.59
CA PRO A 681 62.11 32.28 -41.93
C PRO A 681 61.94 32.19 -40.37
N PRO A 682 62.51 31.19 -39.63
CA PRO A 682 62.13 30.80 -38.24
C PRO A 682 63.27 30.95 -37.16
N PRO A 683 63.27 30.26 -35.99
CA PRO A 683 62.38 30.19 -34.78
C PRO A 683 63.17 30.59 -33.47
N PRO A 684 62.87 30.21 -32.18
CA PRO A 684 61.71 29.52 -31.54
C PRO A 684 61.16 30.15 -30.20
N THR A 685 60.16 29.46 -29.60
CA THR A 685 59.71 29.39 -28.17
C THR A 685 58.42 30.08 -27.63
N LYS A 686 57.42 29.21 -27.35
CA LYS A 686 56.49 29.11 -26.19
C LYS A 686 55.63 30.31 -25.69
N THR A 687 54.33 30.26 -26.01
CA THR A 687 53.19 30.39 -25.04
C THR A 687 51.93 29.71 -25.61
N PRO A 688 50.92 29.32 -24.80
CA PRO A 688 49.79 28.50 -25.25
C PRO A 688 48.65 29.29 -25.96
N VAL A 689 47.79 28.57 -26.69
CA VAL A 689 46.80 29.10 -27.63
C VAL A 689 45.38 29.10 -27.05
N ILE A 690 44.64 30.20 -27.25
CA ILE A 690 43.17 30.23 -27.17
C ILE A 690 42.62 29.99 -28.59
N THR A 691 41.77 28.98 -28.77
CA THR A 691 41.13 28.67 -30.06
C THR A 691 39.74 29.30 -30.17
N ASN A 692 39.52 30.09 -31.23
CA ASN A 692 38.22 30.72 -31.50
C ASN A 692 37.15 29.70 -31.90
N SER A 693 36.05 29.64 -31.15
CA SER A 693 34.84 28.88 -31.50
C SER A 693 34.07 29.54 -32.64
N THR A 694 33.30 28.76 -33.41
CA THR A 694 32.52 29.30 -34.53
C THR A 694 31.11 29.75 -34.10
N ASN A 695 30.44 30.51 -34.96
CA ASN A 695 29.07 31.01 -34.72
C ASN A 695 28.00 29.87 -34.73
N GLU A 696 28.39 28.65 -35.10
CA GLU A 696 27.60 27.43 -34.94
C GLU A 696 27.72 26.83 -33.53
N ASP A 697 28.89 26.95 -32.90
CA ASP A 697 29.18 26.37 -31.59
C ASP A 697 28.49 27.18 -30.48
N LEU A 698 28.55 28.51 -30.57
CA LEU A 698 27.83 29.42 -29.68
C LEU A 698 26.31 29.15 -29.67
N LYS A 699 25.71 28.79 -30.83
CA LYS A 699 24.30 28.39 -30.90
C LYS A 699 24.05 27.04 -30.23
N LYS A 700 24.94 26.06 -30.42
CA LYS A 700 24.80 24.72 -29.81
C LYS A 700 24.88 24.82 -28.29
N ASP A 701 25.80 25.61 -27.74
CA ASP A 701 25.90 25.81 -26.30
C ASP A 701 24.80 26.69 -25.71
N ALA A 702 24.28 27.68 -26.46
CA ALA A 702 23.06 28.41 -26.07
C ALA A 702 21.86 27.46 -25.94
N ILE A 703 21.65 26.55 -26.91
CA ILE A 703 20.59 25.53 -26.87
C ILE A 703 20.83 24.54 -25.72
N LYS A 704 22.07 24.07 -25.53
CA LYS A 704 22.44 23.15 -24.42
C LYS A 704 22.17 23.76 -23.04
N ASN A 705 22.48 25.05 -22.87
CA ASN A 705 22.24 25.76 -21.61
C ASN A 705 20.76 26.09 -21.40
N ALA A 706 20.01 26.50 -22.43
CA ALA A 706 18.57 26.71 -22.33
C ALA A 706 17.83 25.41 -21.97
N GLN A 707 18.28 24.25 -22.46
CA GLN A 707 17.70 22.95 -22.12
C GLN A 707 17.79 22.61 -20.62
N LYS A 708 18.74 23.21 -19.87
CA LYS A 708 18.86 23.07 -18.40
C LYS A 708 17.74 23.78 -17.63
N ASP A 709 17.01 24.71 -18.26
CA ASP A 709 15.88 25.40 -17.61
C ASP A 709 14.67 24.46 -17.38
N LYS A 710 14.60 23.31 -18.06
CA LYS A 710 13.52 22.33 -17.88
C LYS A 710 13.58 21.74 -16.47
N GLY A 711 12.48 21.87 -15.74
CA GLY A 711 12.34 21.41 -14.36
C GLY A 711 12.40 22.51 -13.31
N ILE A 712 12.87 23.73 -13.66
CA ILE A 712 12.93 24.87 -12.74
C ILE A 712 11.52 25.26 -12.26
N GLN A 713 11.40 25.57 -10.96
CA GLN A 713 10.21 26.20 -10.38
C GLN A 713 10.24 27.72 -10.58
N VAL A 714 9.11 28.26 -11.03
CA VAL A 714 8.91 29.68 -11.29
C VAL A 714 7.52 30.09 -10.83
N GLU A 715 7.35 31.38 -10.55
CA GLU A 715 6.03 31.99 -10.55
C GLU A 715 5.86 32.72 -11.88
N ALA A 716 4.74 32.46 -12.56
CA ALA A 716 4.37 33.19 -13.77
C ALA A 716 2.99 33.82 -13.59
N LYS A 717 2.84 35.03 -14.11
CA LYS A 717 1.64 35.84 -13.97
C LYS A 717 0.55 35.34 -14.94
N VAL A 718 -0.70 35.29 -14.51
CA VAL A 718 -1.86 34.98 -15.37
C VAL A 718 -3.03 35.86 -14.94
N ASN A 719 -3.60 36.61 -15.89
CA ASN A 719 -4.74 37.53 -15.67
C ASN A 719 -4.54 38.56 -14.53
N GLY A 720 -3.28 38.84 -14.16
CA GLY A 720 -2.91 39.79 -13.09
C GLY A 720 -2.31 39.11 -11.84
N GLU A 721 -2.71 37.88 -11.54
CA GLU A 721 -2.29 37.12 -10.36
C GLU A 721 -1.03 36.25 -10.64
N TRP A 722 -0.28 35.89 -9.59
CA TRP A 722 0.91 35.04 -9.69
C TRP A 722 0.58 33.58 -9.40
N PHE A 723 1.01 32.66 -10.26
CA PHE A 723 0.81 31.23 -10.09
C PHE A 723 2.14 30.48 -10.12
N THR A 724 2.37 29.61 -9.13
CA THR A 724 3.51 28.70 -9.08
C THR A 724 3.38 27.61 -10.13
N GLY A 725 4.48 27.32 -10.83
CA GLY A 725 4.55 26.23 -11.79
C GLY A 725 5.97 25.81 -12.13
N ARG A 726 6.06 24.81 -13.00
CA ARG A 726 7.32 24.22 -13.44
C ARG A 726 7.54 24.42 -14.94
N VAL A 727 8.76 24.79 -15.34
CA VAL A 727 9.15 24.87 -16.75
C VAL A 727 9.19 23.45 -17.34
N THR A 728 8.25 23.12 -18.23
CA THR A 728 8.09 21.78 -18.85
C THR A 728 8.69 21.70 -20.25
N ALA A 729 8.69 22.81 -20.98
CA ALA A 729 9.36 22.95 -22.27
C ALA A 729 10.10 24.29 -22.34
N VAL A 730 11.11 24.34 -23.20
CA VAL A 730 11.94 25.51 -23.47
C VAL A 730 12.08 25.62 -24.98
N GLU A 731 11.98 26.83 -25.51
CA GLU A 731 12.14 27.15 -26.93
C GLU A 731 13.10 28.33 -27.09
N THR A 732 14.09 28.21 -27.97
CA THR A 732 15.10 29.24 -28.24
C THR A 732 14.85 29.89 -29.58
N GLY A 733 14.35 31.13 -29.58
CA GLY A 733 14.38 32.02 -30.74
C GLY A 733 15.78 32.57 -30.98
N LYS A 734 15.98 33.34 -32.06
CA LYS A 734 17.29 33.89 -32.44
C LYS A 734 17.95 34.74 -31.33
N GLU A 735 17.15 35.46 -30.54
CA GLU A 735 17.61 36.38 -29.49
C GLU A 735 16.79 36.27 -28.19
N SER A 736 15.92 35.26 -28.05
CA SER A 736 14.97 35.16 -26.92
C SER A 736 14.66 33.72 -26.52
N VAL A 737 14.71 33.41 -25.21
CA VAL A 737 14.30 32.11 -24.67
C VAL A 737 12.85 32.18 -24.15
N ARG A 738 12.00 31.22 -24.54
CA ARG A 738 10.65 31.03 -24.01
C ARG A 738 10.56 29.78 -23.15
N TRP A 739 9.77 29.85 -22.09
CA TRP A 739 9.49 28.78 -21.14
C TRP A 739 8.01 28.42 -21.16
N LYS A 740 7.69 27.11 -21.22
CA LYS A 740 6.33 26.61 -21.03
C LYS A 740 6.11 26.23 -19.58
N VAL A 741 5.59 27.16 -18.80
CA VAL A 741 5.27 26.95 -17.39
C VAL A 741 3.97 26.16 -17.31
N LYS A 742 4.01 24.99 -16.68
CA LYS A 742 2.82 24.24 -16.28
C LYS A 742 2.53 24.55 -14.82
N PHE A 743 1.33 25.02 -14.53
CA PHE A 743 0.94 25.47 -13.19
C PHE A 743 0.57 24.27 -12.30
N ASP A 744 0.99 24.33 -11.04
CA ASP A 744 0.71 23.29 -10.05
C ASP A 744 -0.73 23.39 -9.51
N TYR A 745 -1.30 24.60 -9.47
CA TYR A 745 -2.71 24.87 -9.17
C TYR A 745 -3.21 26.11 -9.93
N VAL A 746 -4.40 26.03 -10.54
CA VAL A 746 -5.07 27.14 -11.24
C VAL A 746 -6.61 26.95 -11.22
N PRO A 747 -7.41 28.03 -11.20
CA PRO A 747 -8.87 27.97 -11.33
C PRO A 747 -9.32 27.33 -12.66
N MET A 748 -10.48 26.67 -12.65
CA MET A 748 -10.98 25.79 -13.73
C MET A 748 -11.05 26.41 -15.13
N ASN A 749 -11.12 27.74 -15.25
CA ASN A 749 -11.25 28.47 -16.52
C ASN A 749 -9.90 29.00 -17.05
N THR A 750 -8.78 28.64 -16.41
CA THR A 750 -7.43 29.15 -16.73
C THR A 750 -6.61 28.07 -17.45
N PRO A 751 -5.78 28.42 -18.47
CA PRO A 751 -4.87 27.46 -19.08
C PRO A 751 -3.95 26.79 -18.05
N ARG A 752 -3.84 25.46 -18.11
CA ARG A 752 -2.97 24.67 -17.19
C ARG A 752 -1.48 24.84 -17.49
N ASP A 753 -1.16 25.38 -18.66
CA ASP A 753 0.18 25.70 -19.10
C ASP A 753 0.20 26.97 -19.98
N ARG A 754 1.19 27.85 -19.76
CA ARG A 754 1.37 29.12 -20.48
C ARG A 754 2.82 29.24 -20.97
N TRP A 755 3.02 29.81 -22.15
CA TRP A 755 4.34 30.25 -22.61
C TRP A 755 4.64 31.68 -22.13
N VAL A 756 5.83 31.88 -21.56
CA VAL A 756 6.36 33.18 -21.09
C VAL A 756 7.82 33.34 -21.55
N PHE A 757 8.33 34.57 -21.58
CA PHE A 757 9.72 34.84 -21.96
C PHE A 757 10.64 34.83 -20.72
N LYS A 758 11.81 34.20 -20.83
CA LYS A 758 12.79 34.15 -19.74
C LYS A 758 13.28 35.56 -19.43
N GLY A 759 12.94 36.09 -18.25
CA GLY A 759 13.32 37.43 -17.81
C GLY A 759 12.31 38.56 -18.10
N SER A 760 11.12 38.26 -18.64
CA SER A 760 10.04 39.26 -18.70
C SER A 760 9.38 39.45 -17.34
N GLU A 761 8.80 40.63 -17.07
CA GLU A 761 8.08 40.95 -15.82
C GLU A 761 6.92 39.99 -15.47
N ASP A 762 6.42 39.23 -16.44
CA ASP A 762 5.40 38.17 -16.28
C ASP A 762 5.95 36.85 -15.69
N VAL A 763 7.27 36.70 -15.44
CA VAL A 763 7.84 35.48 -14.83
C VAL A 763 9.03 35.78 -13.92
N ARG A 764 9.07 35.14 -12.74
CA ARG A 764 10.20 35.20 -11.80
C ARG A 764 10.65 33.82 -11.33
N LEU A 765 11.96 33.66 -11.18
CA LEU A 765 12.57 32.46 -10.59
C LEU A 765 12.19 32.35 -9.11
N MET A 766 11.78 31.16 -8.67
CA MET A 766 11.75 30.86 -7.24
C MET A 766 13.20 30.82 -6.73
N ARG A 767 13.56 31.74 -5.83
CA ARG A 767 14.92 31.81 -5.28
C ARG A 767 15.14 30.59 -4.37
N PRO A 768 16.16 29.74 -4.61
CA PRO A 768 16.46 28.65 -3.70
C PRO A 768 16.93 29.19 -2.36
N ALA A 769 16.54 28.54 -1.27
CA ALA A 769 17.07 28.85 0.06
C ALA A 769 18.59 28.58 0.07
N SER A 770 19.38 29.63 0.24
CA SER A 770 20.85 29.56 0.35
C SER A 770 21.26 29.93 1.79
N PRO A 771 22.29 29.31 2.36
CA PRO A 771 22.48 29.30 3.81
C PRO A 771 23.40 30.43 4.31
N GLU A 772 22.84 31.57 4.70
CA GLU A 772 23.59 32.62 5.40
C GLU A 772 22.88 33.13 6.66
N SER A 773 23.38 32.66 7.81
CA SER A 773 23.52 33.48 9.01
C SER A 773 24.92 33.28 9.56
N ARG A 774 25.90 33.99 8.98
CA ARG A 774 27.27 34.04 9.48
C ARG A 774 27.39 35.10 10.56
N SER A 775 27.84 34.71 11.74
CA SER A 775 28.34 35.62 12.77
C SER A 775 29.55 36.41 12.24
N PRO A 776 29.65 37.73 12.49
CA PRO A 776 30.91 38.46 12.36
C PRO A 776 31.73 38.33 13.66
N ASP A 777 33.04 38.11 13.53
CA ASP A 777 33.90 37.75 14.67
C ASP A 777 35.21 38.58 14.66
N THR A 778 35.50 39.28 15.78
CA THR A 778 36.75 40.02 16.07
C THR A 778 37.11 41.20 15.12
N ASN A 779 37.99 42.17 15.42
CA ASN A 779 39.07 42.29 16.42
C ASN A 779 39.30 43.77 16.85
N GLN A 780 39.48 44.03 18.15
CA GLN A 780 40.58 44.86 18.69
C GLN A 780 40.61 44.79 20.23
N GLY A 781 41.81 44.70 20.82
CA GLY A 781 42.05 44.71 22.27
C GLY A 781 42.64 46.05 22.76
N PRO A 782 43.33 46.12 23.93
CA PRO A 782 43.83 44.98 24.72
C PRO A 782 43.66 45.09 26.26
N ALA A 783 44.20 44.06 26.94
CA ALA A 783 44.79 44.06 28.29
C ALA A 783 43.91 43.88 29.57
N ARG A 784 44.19 42.75 30.26
CA ARG A 784 44.32 42.57 31.74
C ARG A 784 43.07 42.80 32.63
N SER A 785 42.85 42.09 33.74
CA SER A 785 43.36 40.80 34.29
C SER A 785 42.64 40.49 35.63
N VAL A 786 42.78 39.27 36.16
CA VAL A 786 42.46 38.84 37.56
C VAL A 786 41.00 38.49 37.89
N THR A 787 40.84 37.39 38.65
CA THR A 787 39.69 36.96 39.48
C THR A 787 40.22 36.63 40.90
N PRO A 788 39.39 36.42 41.94
CA PRO A 788 37.94 36.66 42.12
C PRO A 788 37.78 37.91 43.04
N PRO A 789 37.16 37.99 44.25
CA PRO A 789 36.06 37.23 44.89
C PRO A 789 34.97 38.04 45.65
N THR A 790 33.95 37.31 46.13
CA THR A 790 33.10 37.56 47.33
C THR A 790 32.09 38.72 47.39
N ALA A 791 30.81 38.31 47.49
CA ALA A 791 29.80 38.68 48.49
C ALA A 791 29.52 40.16 48.84
N ALA A 792 28.29 40.61 48.49
CA ALA A 792 27.27 41.01 49.48
C ALA A 792 25.86 41.06 48.84
N GLU A 793 24.84 40.56 49.55
CA GLU A 793 23.48 41.15 49.57
C GLU A 793 23.50 42.24 50.65
N PRO A 794 22.68 43.33 50.62
CA PRO A 794 21.28 43.41 50.16
C PRO A 794 21.10 44.45 49.01
N ASP A 795 19.93 44.97 48.59
CA ASP A 795 18.66 45.15 49.30
C ASP A 795 17.43 45.24 48.36
N THR A 796 16.25 44.97 48.93
CA THR A 796 14.95 45.00 48.26
C THR A 796 14.31 46.39 48.32
N THR A 797 14.26 47.12 47.20
CA THR A 797 13.10 47.97 46.79
C THR A 797 13.30 48.65 45.44
N GLN A 798 12.81 48.03 44.35
CA GLN A 798 12.41 48.65 43.06
C GLN A 798 11.99 47.52 42.06
N SER A 799 11.20 47.72 41.01
CA SER A 799 9.97 48.53 40.83
C SER A 799 9.38 48.22 39.43
N GLY A 800 8.38 47.32 39.35
CA GLY A 800 7.69 46.99 38.10
C GLY A 800 8.47 46.09 37.11
N PRO A 801 7.78 45.48 36.12
CA PRO A 801 8.44 44.78 35.02
C PRO A 801 9.14 45.77 34.09
N SER A 802 10.26 45.38 33.47
CA SER A 802 10.94 46.28 32.52
C SER A 802 10.04 46.55 31.31
N ARG A 803 9.98 47.83 30.91
CA ARG A 803 9.12 48.32 29.82
C ARG A 803 9.35 47.57 28.50
N GLU A 804 10.60 47.21 28.23
CA GLU A 804 11.01 46.42 27.07
C GLU A 804 10.35 45.03 27.03
N THR A 805 10.16 44.40 28.20
CA THR A 805 9.47 43.10 28.31
C THR A 805 7.99 43.23 27.92
N THR A 806 7.34 44.31 28.34
CA THR A 806 5.95 44.63 27.99
C THR A 806 5.80 44.92 26.49
N GLU A 807 6.70 45.71 25.90
CA GLU A 807 6.68 46.04 24.47
C GLU A 807 6.98 44.80 23.59
N GLY A 808 7.81 43.88 24.07
CA GLY A 808 8.03 42.55 23.46
C GLY A 808 6.78 41.65 23.50
N LEU A 809 6.11 41.56 24.65
CA LEU A 809 4.85 40.81 24.82
C LEU A 809 3.74 41.34 23.89
N VAL A 810 3.58 42.66 23.83
CA VAL A 810 2.66 43.35 22.90
C VAL A 810 2.95 42.96 21.45
N THR A 811 4.23 42.91 21.06
CA THR A 811 4.64 42.56 19.70
C THR A 811 4.35 41.09 19.35
N MET A 812 4.52 40.17 20.30
CA MET A 812 4.12 38.76 20.13
C MET A 812 2.59 38.61 20.03
N MET A 813 1.83 39.33 20.87
CA MET A 813 0.36 39.33 20.87
C MET A 813 -0.21 39.77 19.51
N ARG A 814 0.27 40.89 18.95
CA ARG A 814 -0.14 41.37 17.61
C ARG A 814 0.19 40.36 16.52
N THR A 815 1.36 39.72 16.59
CA THR A 815 1.81 38.69 15.63
C THR A 815 0.90 37.45 15.66
N LEU A 816 0.61 36.93 16.85
CA LEU A 816 -0.27 35.77 17.04
C LEU A 816 -1.67 36.04 16.49
N LEU A 817 -2.28 37.19 16.83
CA LEU A 817 -3.57 37.59 16.30
C LEU A 817 -3.53 37.66 14.77
N ARG A 818 -2.55 38.36 14.17
CA ARG A 818 -2.42 38.46 12.70
C ARG A 818 -2.20 37.12 12.00
N TYR A 819 -1.69 36.10 12.67
CA TYR A 819 -1.56 34.75 12.10
C TYR A 819 -2.91 34.03 12.05
N PHE A 820 -3.66 34.01 13.15
CA PHE A 820 -4.96 33.33 13.28
C PHE A 820 -6.18 34.23 12.96
N PHE A 821 -6.05 35.12 11.97
CA PHE A 821 -7.07 36.13 11.69
C PHE A 821 -8.33 35.52 11.01
N PRO A 822 -9.53 35.61 11.60
CA PRO A 822 -10.77 35.13 10.98
C PRO A 822 -11.19 36.01 9.80
N PRO A 823 -11.77 35.45 8.72
CA PRO A 823 -12.51 36.25 7.75
C PRO A 823 -13.58 37.10 8.45
N ASP A 824 -13.76 38.34 7.98
CA ASP A 824 -14.81 39.28 8.40
C ASP A 824 -14.91 39.57 9.91
N PHE A 825 -13.81 39.40 10.67
CA PHE A 825 -13.77 39.78 12.08
C PHE A 825 -13.94 41.30 12.28
N ARG A 826 -14.65 41.72 13.34
CA ARG A 826 -15.06 43.12 13.56
C ARG A 826 -13.93 44.14 13.76
N ILE A 827 -12.72 43.69 14.05
CA ILE A 827 -11.50 44.52 14.16
C ILE A 827 -10.61 44.14 12.99
N THR A 828 -10.25 45.10 12.13
CA THR A 828 -9.50 44.80 10.90
C THR A 828 -8.06 44.36 11.21
N LYS A 829 -7.46 43.60 10.28
CA LYS A 829 -6.11 43.04 10.44
C LYS A 829 -5.02 44.10 10.58
N ASP A 830 -5.29 45.33 10.15
CA ASP A 830 -4.35 46.44 10.23
C ASP A 830 -4.59 47.34 11.45
N SER A 831 -5.83 47.42 11.98
CA SER A 831 -6.08 47.96 13.33
C SER A 831 -5.31 47.20 14.40
N VAL A 832 -5.14 45.88 14.25
CA VAL A 832 -4.33 45.05 15.17
C VAL A 832 -2.84 45.46 15.20
N ASN A 833 -2.31 46.14 14.16
CA ASN A 833 -0.93 46.64 14.19
C ASN A 833 -0.75 47.83 15.14
N THR A 834 -1.77 48.69 15.25
CA THR A 834 -1.67 50.01 15.90
C THR A 834 -2.24 50.05 17.33
N MET A 835 -2.99 49.02 17.74
CA MET A 835 -3.54 48.87 19.10
C MET A 835 -2.46 48.96 20.19
N SER A 836 -2.74 49.72 21.25
CA SER A 836 -1.89 49.87 22.43
C SER A 836 -1.82 48.58 23.27
N ALA A 837 -1.00 48.58 24.33
CA ALA A 837 -0.98 47.48 25.30
C ALA A 837 -2.35 47.28 25.98
N GLU A 838 -3.03 48.38 26.29
CA GLU A 838 -4.34 48.40 26.95
C GLU A 838 -5.45 47.88 26.02
N ASP A 839 -5.45 48.31 24.75
CA ASP A 839 -6.37 47.80 23.72
C ASP A 839 -6.22 46.29 23.49
N LEU A 840 -4.99 45.77 23.57
CA LEU A 840 -4.69 44.35 23.39
C LEU A 840 -5.11 43.51 24.60
N VAL A 841 -5.08 44.06 25.81
CA VAL A 841 -5.64 43.42 27.02
C VAL A 841 -7.18 43.42 26.96
N ALA A 842 -7.79 44.47 26.41
CA ALA A 842 -9.22 44.54 26.15
C ALA A 842 -9.68 43.76 24.89
N PHE A 843 -8.77 43.10 24.16
CA PHE A 843 -9.09 42.45 22.90
C PHE A 843 -10.04 41.25 23.10
N PRO A 844 -11.09 41.09 22.27
CA PRO A 844 -12.10 40.02 22.41
C PRO A 844 -11.60 38.64 21.96
N ILE A 845 -10.52 38.14 22.55
CA ILE A 845 -9.81 36.89 22.18
C ILE A 845 -10.75 35.68 22.08
N LYS A 846 -11.73 35.55 23.00
CA LYS A 846 -12.67 34.43 22.99
C LYS A 846 -13.57 34.41 21.75
N GLU A 847 -14.13 35.56 21.39
CA GLU A 847 -14.97 35.71 20.20
C GLU A 847 -14.16 35.57 18.90
N TYR A 848 -12.91 36.05 18.93
CA TYR A 848 -11.95 35.95 17.84
C TYR A 848 -11.69 34.49 17.44
N PHE A 849 -11.26 33.66 18.40
CA PHE A 849 -10.99 32.25 18.12
C PHE A 849 -12.25 31.44 17.85
N GLN A 850 -13.42 31.81 18.40
CA GLN A 850 -14.70 31.20 18.03
C GLN A 850 -15.08 31.46 16.56
N GLN A 851 -14.84 32.67 16.03
CA GLN A 851 -15.05 32.96 14.60
C GLN A 851 -14.01 32.26 13.71
N TYR A 852 -12.76 32.14 14.17
CA TYR A 852 -11.72 31.36 13.48
C TYR A 852 -12.08 29.87 13.40
N GLU A 853 -12.52 29.27 14.51
CA GLU A 853 -12.95 27.87 14.61
C GLU A 853 -14.17 27.59 13.72
N ALA A 854 -15.19 28.46 13.75
CA ALA A 854 -16.35 28.35 12.87
C ALA A 854 -15.95 28.45 11.38
N GLY A 855 -14.98 29.31 11.05
CA GLY A 855 -14.40 29.41 9.71
C GLY A 855 -13.69 28.13 9.27
N LEU A 856 -12.86 27.54 10.14
CA LEU A 856 -12.20 26.25 9.89
C LEU A 856 -13.22 25.11 9.75
N GLN A 857 -14.23 25.04 10.61
CA GLN A 857 -15.24 23.99 10.57
C GLN A 857 -16.09 24.09 9.28
N SER A 858 -16.46 25.30 8.87
CA SER A 858 -17.08 25.58 7.57
C SER A 858 -16.19 25.13 6.40
N LEU A 859 -14.89 25.47 6.44
CA LEU A 859 -13.92 25.07 5.42
C LEU A 859 -13.77 23.55 5.32
N CYS A 860 -13.63 22.84 6.45
CA CYS A 860 -13.58 21.38 6.52
C CYS A 860 -14.86 20.75 5.96
N ASN A 861 -16.04 21.23 6.37
CA ASN A 861 -17.33 20.77 5.85
C ASN A 861 -17.45 21.00 4.33
N SER A 862 -16.89 22.10 3.81
CA SER A 862 -16.85 22.37 2.36
C SER A 862 -15.94 21.39 1.61
N TYR A 863 -14.76 21.06 2.16
CA TYR A 863 -13.86 20.05 1.59
C TYR A 863 -14.46 18.65 1.62
N GLN A 864 -15.10 18.27 2.73
CA GLN A 864 -15.80 16.99 2.85
C GLN A 864 -16.95 16.90 1.83
N THR A 865 -17.82 17.91 1.77
CA THR A 865 -18.91 17.99 0.77
C THR A 865 -18.38 17.91 -0.67
N ARG A 866 -17.23 18.54 -0.95
CA ARG A 866 -16.56 18.50 -2.27
C ARG A 866 -15.87 17.16 -2.56
N ALA A 867 -15.48 16.40 -1.53
CA ALA A 867 -14.98 15.03 -1.67
C ALA A 867 -16.14 14.04 -1.90
N GLU A 868 -17.21 14.14 -1.12
CA GLU A 868 -18.40 13.28 -1.24
C GLU A 868 -19.11 13.46 -2.59
N SER A 869 -19.29 14.70 -3.05
CA SER A 869 -19.86 14.97 -4.39
C SER A 869 -18.97 14.44 -5.52
N ARG A 870 -17.63 14.50 -5.37
CA ARG A 870 -16.70 13.85 -6.31
C ARG A 870 -16.80 12.32 -6.26
N ALA A 871 -16.97 11.73 -5.08
CA ALA A 871 -17.17 10.29 -4.94
C ALA A 871 -18.46 9.83 -5.64
N ARG A 872 -19.60 10.49 -5.36
CA ARG A 872 -20.88 10.21 -6.04
C ARG A 872 -20.78 10.34 -7.57
N ALA A 873 -20.13 11.39 -8.06
CA ALA A 873 -19.92 11.58 -9.51
C ALA A 873 -18.96 10.57 -10.16
N VAL A 874 -18.20 9.80 -9.37
CA VAL A 874 -17.42 8.64 -9.83
C VAL A 874 -18.26 7.36 -9.73
N GLU A 875 -19.04 7.17 -8.67
CA GLU A 875 -19.98 6.04 -8.53
C GLU A 875 -21.05 6.03 -9.64
N GLU A 876 -21.64 7.18 -9.97
CA GLU A 876 -22.60 7.31 -11.09
C GLU A 876 -21.96 6.93 -12.43
N LYS A 877 -20.71 7.33 -12.67
CA LYS A 877 -19.96 6.96 -13.89
C LYS A 877 -19.60 5.47 -13.91
N SER A 878 -19.27 4.89 -12.75
CA SER A 878 -19.04 3.46 -12.60
C SER A 878 -20.33 2.67 -12.88
N SER A 879 -21.45 3.06 -12.28
CA SER A 879 -22.75 2.42 -12.49
C SER A 879 -23.24 2.56 -13.94
N GLY A 880 -23.04 3.72 -14.57
CA GLY A 880 -23.31 3.92 -15.99
C GLY A 880 -22.40 3.12 -16.92
N ALA A 881 -21.17 2.79 -16.49
CA ALA A 881 -20.29 1.88 -17.22
C ALA A 881 -20.69 0.40 -17.01
N GLU A 882 -21.05 0.00 -15.79
CA GLU A 882 -21.57 -1.34 -15.47
C GLU A 882 -22.89 -1.65 -16.20
N ALA A 883 -23.79 -0.67 -16.30
CA ALA A 883 -25.03 -0.80 -17.07
C ALA A 883 -24.76 -1.04 -18.56
N LYS A 884 -23.82 -0.29 -19.15
CA LYS A 884 -23.40 -0.46 -20.56
C LYS A 884 -22.64 -1.77 -20.78
N LEU A 885 -21.82 -2.20 -19.82
CA LEU A 885 -21.15 -3.50 -19.87
C LEU A 885 -22.19 -4.63 -19.90
N ARG A 886 -23.17 -4.61 -19.00
CA ARG A 886 -24.26 -5.59 -18.95
C ARG A 886 -25.12 -5.59 -20.21
N GLU A 887 -25.38 -4.42 -20.80
CA GLU A 887 -26.09 -4.32 -22.08
C GLU A 887 -25.28 -4.96 -23.23
N SER A 888 -23.96 -4.74 -23.26
CA SER A 888 -23.05 -5.38 -24.22
C SER A 888 -22.90 -6.88 -23.99
N GLU A 889 -22.84 -7.35 -22.74
CA GLU A 889 -22.82 -8.78 -22.38
C GLU A 889 -24.11 -9.48 -22.85
N GLU A 890 -25.28 -8.86 -22.68
CA GLU A 890 -26.54 -9.45 -23.15
C GLU A 890 -26.64 -9.44 -24.70
N LYS A 891 -26.12 -8.40 -25.37
CA LYS A 891 -25.99 -8.37 -26.84
C LYS A 891 -25.03 -9.45 -27.34
N LEU A 892 -23.87 -9.62 -26.70
CA LEU A 892 -22.89 -10.64 -27.05
C LEU A 892 -23.47 -12.05 -26.86
N ARG A 893 -24.16 -12.32 -25.74
CA ARG A 893 -24.84 -13.60 -25.53
C ARG A 893 -25.91 -13.88 -26.60
N LYS A 894 -26.72 -12.88 -26.96
CA LYS A 894 -27.71 -13.03 -28.06
C LYS A 894 -27.04 -13.28 -29.41
N LEU A 895 -25.90 -12.63 -29.69
CA LEU A 895 -25.11 -12.87 -30.89
C LEU A 895 -24.55 -14.30 -30.91
N ARG A 896 -23.96 -14.77 -29.80
CA ARG A 896 -23.49 -16.16 -29.65
C ARG A 896 -24.61 -17.18 -29.89
N THR A 897 -25.77 -17.01 -29.26
CA THR A 897 -26.94 -17.89 -29.50
C THR A 897 -27.37 -17.90 -30.97
N ASN A 898 -27.38 -16.73 -31.63
CA ASN A 898 -27.72 -16.63 -33.05
C ASN A 898 -26.67 -17.29 -33.96
N ILE A 899 -25.38 -17.24 -33.61
CA ILE A 899 -24.29 -17.88 -34.37
C ILE A 899 -24.37 -19.41 -34.23
N VAL A 900 -24.57 -19.96 -33.02
CA VAL A 900 -24.79 -21.41 -32.83
C VAL A 900 -25.98 -21.90 -33.67
N ALA A 901 -27.10 -21.19 -33.62
CA ALA A 901 -28.30 -21.51 -34.41
C ALA A 901 -28.15 -21.27 -35.92
N LEU A 902 -27.04 -20.68 -36.37
CA LEU A 902 -26.65 -20.57 -37.78
C LEU A 902 -25.70 -21.70 -38.18
N LEU A 903 -24.69 -21.99 -37.36
CA LEU A 903 -23.71 -23.07 -37.56
C LEU A 903 -24.42 -24.44 -37.64
N GLN A 904 -25.35 -24.71 -36.72
CA GLN A 904 -26.20 -25.92 -36.72
C GLN A 904 -27.15 -26.05 -37.92
N LYS A 905 -27.20 -25.04 -38.81
CA LYS A 905 -27.95 -25.10 -40.10
C LYS A 905 -27.03 -25.19 -41.32
N VAL A 906 -25.70 -25.13 -41.11
CA VAL A 906 -24.67 -25.21 -42.15
C VAL A 906 -23.88 -26.51 -42.02
N GLN A 907 -23.73 -27.03 -40.80
CA GLN A 907 -23.22 -28.37 -40.51
C GLN A 907 -24.10 -29.01 -39.42
N GLU A 908 -24.63 -30.20 -39.70
CA GLU A 908 -25.65 -30.85 -38.85
C GLU A 908 -25.06 -31.48 -37.56
N ASP A 909 -23.75 -31.79 -37.56
CA ASP A 909 -23.04 -32.47 -36.46
C ASP A 909 -22.22 -31.54 -35.54
N ILE A 910 -22.49 -30.22 -35.50
CA ILE A 910 -21.78 -29.29 -34.59
C ILE A 910 -22.38 -29.32 -33.16
N GLU A 911 -21.67 -29.97 -32.24
CA GLU A 911 -21.81 -29.78 -30.80
C GLU A 911 -20.82 -28.71 -30.29
N ILE A 912 -21.33 -27.63 -29.69
CA ILE A 912 -20.53 -26.62 -28.99
C ILE A 912 -21.10 -26.50 -27.56
N SER A 913 -20.27 -26.78 -26.54
CA SER A 913 -20.76 -26.94 -25.16
C SER A 913 -20.65 -25.66 -24.31
N SER A 914 -19.89 -24.67 -24.78
CA SER A 914 -19.60 -23.44 -24.04
C SER A 914 -19.35 -22.22 -24.93
N ASP A 915 -19.61 -21.03 -24.37
CA ASP A 915 -19.30 -19.73 -24.99
C ASP A 915 -17.80 -19.58 -25.33
N ASP A 916 -16.90 -20.18 -24.56
CA ASP A 916 -15.44 -20.12 -24.79
C ASP A 916 -15.02 -20.98 -25.99
N GLU A 917 -15.64 -22.15 -26.20
CA GLU A 917 -15.44 -22.99 -27.39
C GLU A 917 -16.01 -22.32 -28.65
N LEU A 918 -17.16 -21.66 -28.53
CA LEU A 918 -17.79 -20.91 -29.62
C LEU A 918 -16.89 -19.75 -30.08
N ASP A 919 -16.40 -18.93 -29.15
CA ASP A 919 -15.53 -17.80 -29.46
C ASP A 919 -14.21 -18.28 -30.09
N ALA A 920 -13.61 -19.36 -29.58
CA ALA A 920 -12.40 -19.94 -30.17
C ALA A 920 -12.63 -20.51 -31.58
N TYR A 921 -13.78 -21.13 -31.84
CA TYR A 921 -14.16 -21.63 -33.17
C TYR A 921 -14.41 -20.47 -34.17
N ILE A 922 -15.02 -19.37 -33.70
CA ILE A 922 -15.17 -18.14 -34.50
C ILE A 922 -13.80 -17.50 -34.78
N GLU A 923 -12.90 -17.44 -33.80
CA GLU A 923 -11.55 -16.89 -33.97
C GLU A 923 -10.72 -17.74 -34.96
N ASP A 924 -10.83 -19.07 -34.90
CA ASP A 924 -10.18 -19.99 -35.85
C ASP A 924 -10.72 -19.83 -37.29
N LEU A 925 -12.03 -19.70 -37.47
CA LEU A 925 -12.65 -19.36 -38.77
C LEU A 925 -12.17 -18.01 -39.31
N VAL A 926 -12.24 -16.95 -38.48
CA VAL A 926 -11.88 -15.57 -38.88
C VAL A 926 -10.37 -15.42 -39.15
N THR A 927 -9.52 -16.22 -38.51
CA THR A 927 -8.06 -16.21 -38.75
C THR A 927 -7.62 -17.11 -39.90
N LYS A 928 -8.40 -18.13 -40.28
CA LYS A 928 -8.14 -18.98 -41.46
C LYS A 928 -8.66 -18.37 -42.77
N GLY A 929 -9.78 -17.65 -42.72
CA GLY A 929 -10.24 -16.81 -43.83
C GLY A 929 -10.78 -17.55 -45.06
N GLU A 930 -11.66 -18.53 -44.83
CA GLU A 930 -12.53 -19.14 -45.87
C GLU A 930 -13.89 -18.41 -45.98
#